data_AF-A0A497FTW2-F1
#
_entry.id   AF-A0A497FTW2-F1
#
_cell.length_a   1.000
_cell.length_b   1.000
_cell.length_c   1.000
_cell.angle_alpha   90.00
_cell.angle_beta   90.00
_cell.angle_gamma   90.00
#
_symmetry.space_group_name_H-M   'P 1'
#
loop_
_entity.id
_entity.type
_entity.pdbx_description
1 polymer ?
#
loop_
_entity_poly.entity_id
_entity_poly.type
_entity_poly.pdbx_seq_one_letter_code
_entity_poly.pdbx_strand_id
1 'polypeptide(L)'
;MGVRVFLWEGIGINILVYRFFVLAVFNYDYLMDTDLFDALIEEFGLVNKVVYLPVVVKNHVYCGEGGEEVECFVRRVIGLRGSGFKEGDFVLELCETGVTEYFNGVIALNVFEGYFDYLKGSELAYNLCRISKSDVYPIYSNYNMLFLLQFFDMFPQERERLLGVIGKSGFSGSLKDVVSNLDQQTIKRMVYEVLPSEIYVFRSSLVDELGSFSAERLNDVKVLQLEKRLERLTEGILRSWGPWFLRDFLETTFVRECGSREFKSLTKFRDLCFLKNLEERYPLYFFDHSWMKNINISWVFTISFDKILDPIKIADNLIKKKIPWSVFYLVGTGQKVERFLKINSRADYRLSRDIVSKVSLFLSSIEEMFNPSIFSEKMFSGVYLGRFNLKVVFEDPIISSLEIPVDVYVFIFLNGILAIIYELDNVEKNLNKISLPILLSIWKEREYIRKVSLVGFVPVNLRPFSEEDLSEISRNIFLEILRASFSEHDIKELYGKYTLNHPFIYAVCENRLGKESIMSKIKNLIKKQVRGYYLSTTSLRNISPYDECAVYTDFNSLILWNKNKVSADLMFIYKNYLSLLFMYALVVRKGVTDTYYALERILYEPFSIRVSDKFKYIHEKWLKTIVLTKPERVLRSKTDVKIVKKMFNIFRIDQLLLFINRFKGELNKYIDWQMERLEKLAIIILNAILSGSLAVDIMNIAAPLIRAKTMIILMFISLWGLIGLVIYLICYILPRILCKILPKLRQR
;
A
#
# COMPACT_ATOMS: atom_id res chain seq x y z
N MET A 1 22.38 -44.13 65.10
CA MET A 1 23.09 -42.98 64.48
C MET A 1 24.37 -43.48 63.84
N GLY A 2 24.51 -43.25 62.53
CA GLY A 2 25.78 -43.32 61.79
C GLY A 2 26.24 -44.70 61.31
N VAL A 3 25.80 -45.13 60.12
CA VAL A 3 26.50 -46.17 59.36
C VAL A 3 27.38 -45.49 58.31
N ARG A 4 28.68 -45.74 58.40
CA ARG A 4 29.71 -45.29 57.47
C ARG A 4 29.75 -46.17 56.22
N VAL A 5 30.02 -45.49 55.12
CA VAL A 5 30.37 -45.94 53.77
C VAL A 5 31.42 -47.05 53.76
N PHE A 6 31.21 -48.06 52.89
CA PHE A 6 32.26 -48.64 52.07
C PHE A 6 31.71 -48.93 50.67
N LEU A 7 32.44 -48.45 49.66
CA LEU A 7 32.26 -48.79 48.25
C LEU A 7 32.40 -50.30 48.02
N TRP A 8 31.62 -50.85 47.10
CA TRP A 8 32.07 -51.64 45.94
C TRP A 8 30.84 -52.17 45.18
N GLU A 9 30.76 -51.89 43.88
CA GLU A 9 30.04 -52.60 42.79
C GLU A 9 30.05 -51.63 41.58
N GLY A 10 30.55 -51.95 40.38
CA GLY A 10 30.65 -53.25 39.75
C GLY A 10 29.31 -53.59 39.08
N ILE A 11 29.02 -53.00 37.91
CA ILE A 11 28.34 -53.58 36.73
C ILE A 11 28.20 -52.45 35.70
N GLY A 12 28.74 -52.70 34.50
CA GLY A 12 28.68 -51.78 33.37
C GLY A 12 27.24 -51.45 33.01
N ILE A 13 26.86 -50.20 33.26
CA ILE A 13 25.66 -49.59 32.69
C ILE A 13 25.92 -49.52 31.19
N ASN A 14 25.16 -50.31 30.44
CA ASN A 14 24.93 -50.10 29.03
C ASN A 14 24.74 -48.59 28.80
N ILE A 15 25.61 -48.00 27.98
CA ILE A 15 25.38 -46.68 27.41
C ILE A 15 24.13 -46.84 26.54
N LEU A 16 22.97 -46.67 27.18
CA LEU A 16 21.71 -46.41 26.52
C LEU A 16 21.89 -45.03 25.91
N VAL A 17 22.29 -45.04 24.64
CA VAL A 17 22.10 -43.92 23.73
C VAL A 17 20.64 -43.53 23.88
N TYR A 18 20.37 -42.43 24.58
CA TYR A 18 19.06 -41.81 24.63
C TYR A 18 18.68 -41.48 23.18
N ARG A 19 17.93 -42.37 22.52
CA ARG A 19 17.05 -41.96 21.43
C ARG A 19 16.06 -41.01 22.09
N PHE A 20 16.26 -39.71 21.90
CA PHE A 20 15.36 -38.68 22.39
C PHE A 20 13.96 -38.96 21.83
N PHE A 21 13.05 -39.43 22.67
CA PHE A 21 11.66 -39.63 22.30
C PHE A 21 10.98 -38.25 22.26
N VAL A 22 11.00 -37.61 21.10
CA VAL A 22 10.21 -36.40 20.86
C VAL A 22 8.80 -36.84 20.49
N LEU A 23 7.96 -37.09 21.49
CA LEU A 23 6.53 -37.22 21.23
C LEU A 23 6.02 -35.86 20.73
N ALA A 24 5.23 -35.91 19.66
CA ALA A 24 4.57 -34.75 19.09
C ALA A 24 3.06 -34.94 19.15
N VAL A 25 2.37 -33.95 19.71
CA VAL A 25 0.91 -33.94 19.84
C VAL A 25 0.36 -32.73 19.09
N PHE A 26 -0.60 -32.96 18.21
CA PHE A 26 -1.30 -31.92 17.47
C PHE A 26 -2.58 -31.49 18.20
N ASN A 27 -2.66 -30.20 18.52
CA ASN A 27 -3.75 -29.59 19.25
C ASN A 27 -4.57 -28.68 18.33
N TYR A 28 -5.89 -28.79 18.41
CA TYR A 28 -6.83 -28.07 17.53
C TYR A 28 -8.00 -27.41 18.29
N ASP A 29 -7.97 -27.43 19.63
CA ASP A 29 -8.93 -26.82 20.56
C ASP A 29 -8.19 -26.00 21.66
N TYR A 30 -8.61 -26.08 22.92
CA TYR A 30 -8.15 -25.26 24.05
C TYR A 30 -6.66 -25.38 24.36
N LEU A 31 -6.04 -26.51 24.02
CA LEU A 31 -4.59 -26.71 24.14
C LEU A 31 -3.77 -25.96 23.09
N MET A 32 -4.43 -25.20 22.20
CA MET A 32 -3.73 -24.17 21.42
C MET A 32 -3.36 -22.95 22.26
N ASP A 33 -3.97 -22.72 23.43
CA ASP A 33 -3.46 -21.70 24.37
C ASP A 33 -2.22 -22.22 25.08
N THR A 34 -1.06 -21.67 24.72
CA THR A 34 0.25 -22.12 25.27
C THR A 34 0.35 -21.91 26.76
N ASP A 35 -0.21 -20.83 27.31
CA ASP A 35 -0.12 -20.55 28.74
C ASP A 35 -0.92 -21.59 29.53
N LEU A 36 -2.07 -22.01 28.98
CA LEU A 36 -2.89 -23.05 29.58
C LEU A 36 -2.24 -24.43 29.46
N PHE A 37 -1.59 -24.71 28.33
CA PHE A 37 -0.89 -25.96 28.13
C PHE A 37 0.37 -26.05 29.03
N ASP A 38 1.18 -24.99 29.10
CA ASP A 38 2.35 -24.92 29.98
C ASP A 38 1.95 -25.08 31.45
N ALA A 39 0.87 -24.42 31.90
CA ALA A 39 0.35 -24.58 33.25
C ALA A 39 -0.05 -26.03 33.56
N LEU A 40 -0.69 -26.72 32.61
CA LEU A 40 -1.03 -28.14 32.75
C LEU A 40 0.22 -29.02 32.85
N ILE A 41 1.30 -28.71 32.13
CA ILE A 41 2.55 -29.47 32.20
C ILE A 41 3.28 -29.22 33.53
N GLU A 42 3.29 -27.96 34.00
CA GLU A 42 3.91 -27.57 35.28
C GLU A 42 3.26 -28.27 36.47
N GLU A 43 1.95 -28.54 36.44
CA GLU A 43 1.24 -29.31 37.48
C GLU A 43 1.79 -30.73 37.65
N PHE A 44 2.40 -31.33 36.62
CA PHE A 44 3.07 -32.64 36.72
C PHE A 44 4.49 -32.56 37.28
N GLY A 45 4.94 -31.37 37.73
CA GLY A 45 6.27 -31.16 38.33
C GLY A 45 7.42 -31.33 37.34
N LEU A 46 7.15 -31.25 36.05
CA LEU A 46 8.13 -31.43 34.98
C LEU A 46 8.68 -30.07 34.54
N VAL A 47 10.00 -29.93 34.57
CA VAL A 47 10.72 -28.74 34.04
C VAL A 47 10.98 -28.89 32.53
N ASN A 48 10.44 -29.93 31.89
CA ASN A 48 10.65 -30.18 30.47
C ASN A 48 9.95 -29.08 29.65
N LYS A 49 10.76 -28.30 28.93
CA LYS A 49 10.26 -27.32 27.98
C LYS A 49 9.68 -28.04 26.77
N VAL A 50 8.43 -27.72 26.45
CA VAL A 50 7.77 -28.09 25.19
C VAL A 50 8.04 -26.99 24.18
N VAL A 51 8.23 -27.35 22.90
CA VAL A 51 8.31 -26.36 21.81
C VAL A 51 7.06 -26.45 20.98
N TYR A 52 6.47 -25.29 20.71
CA TYR A 52 5.21 -25.20 20.00
C TYR A 52 5.42 -24.75 18.56
N LEU A 53 4.78 -25.45 17.63
CA LEU A 53 4.80 -25.13 16.20
C LEU A 53 3.37 -24.98 15.68
N PRO A 54 2.90 -23.76 15.39
CA PRO A 54 1.64 -23.57 14.68
C PRO A 54 1.79 -24.02 13.22
N VAL A 55 0.84 -24.84 12.77
CA VAL A 55 0.86 -25.46 11.44
C VAL A 55 -0.54 -25.52 10.84
N VAL A 56 -0.59 -25.77 9.54
CA VAL A 56 -1.80 -26.24 8.85
C VAL A 56 -1.60 -27.71 8.48
N VAL A 57 -2.65 -28.51 8.65
CA VAL A 57 -2.64 -29.93 8.34
C VAL A 57 -3.71 -30.22 7.30
N LYS A 58 -3.44 -31.16 6.38
CA LYS A 58 -4.51 -31.74 5.56
C LYS A 58 -5.51 -32.48 6.45
N ASN A 59 -6.73 -32.61 5.98
CA ASN A 59 -7.81 -33.27 6.68
C ASN A 59 -7.72 -34.82 6.72
N HIS A 60 -6.52 -35.39 6.67
CA HIS A 60 -6.28 -36.83 6.61
C HIS A 60 -5.58 -37.27 7.89
N VAL A 61 -6.12 -38.29 8.56
CA VAL A 61 -5.53 -38.91 9.76
C VAL A 61 -5.56 -40.43 9.63
N TYR A 62 -4.61 -41.11 10.24
CA TYR A 62 -4.53 -42.57 10.28
C TYR A 62 -5.05 -43.05 11.62
N CYS A 63 -6.14 -43.79 11.63
CA CYS A 63 -6.73 -44.32 12.85
C CYS A 63 -6.50 -45.83 12.91
N GLY A 64 -6.07 -46.32 14.07
CA GLY A 64 -5.91 -47.74 14.31
C GLY A 64 -7.24 -48.36 14.72
N GLU A 65 -7.91 -49.06 13.80
CA GLU A 65 -9.10 -49.86 14.11
C GLU A 65 -8.76 -51.34 13.92
N GLY A 66 -8.89 -52.14 14.99
CA GLY A 66 -8.71 -53.60 14.90
C GLY A 66 -7.29 -54.09 14.61
N GLY A 67 -6.26 -53.24 14.71
CA GLY A 67 -4.86 -53.60 14.45
C GLY A 67 -4.37 -53.25 13.04
N GLU A 68 -5.22 -52.68 12.18
CA GLU A 68 -4.85 -52.08 10.89
C GLU A 68 -5.01 -50.56 10.94
N GLU A 69 -4.09 -49.82 10.32
CA GLU A 69 -4.20 -48.37 10.17
C GLU A 69 -5.01 -48.04 8.93
N VAL A 70 -6.13 -47.34 9.13
CA VAL A 70 -7.01 -46.90 8.03
C VAL A 70 -6.90 -45.39 7.89
N GLU A 71 -6.68 -44.94 6.66
CA GLU A 71 -6.73 -43.52 6.30
C GLU A 71 -8.18 -43.01 6.42
N CYS A 72 -8.37 -42.01 7.27
CA CYS A 72 -9.64 -41.38 7.57
C CYS A 72 -9.60 -39.89 7.19
N PHE A 73 -10.69 -39.39 6.63
CA PHE A 73 -10.88 -37.95 6.43
C PHE A 73 -11.60 -37.35 7.63
N VAL A 74 -11.10 -36.23 8.14
CA VAL A 74 -11.64 -35.59 9.34
C VAL A 74 -11.87 -34.09 9.18
N ARG A 75 -12.90 -33.56 9.83
CA ARG A 75 -13.21 -32.13 9.87
C ARG A 75 -13.28 -31.65 11.31
N ARG A 76 -12.90 -30.39 11.56
CA ARG A 76 -13.09 -29.75 12.87
C ARG A 76 -14.49 -29.18 12.96
N VAL A 77 -15.23 -29.57 14.00
CA VAL A 77 -16.58 -29.06 14.30
C VAL A 77 -16.71 -28.68 15.77
N ILE A 78 -17.83 -28.07 16.12
CA ILE A 78 -18.20 -27.76 17.51
C ILE A 78 -19.11 -28.87 18.04
N GLY A 79 -18.68 -29.56 19.09
CA GLY A 79 -19.41 -30.66 19.70
C GLY A 79 -20.65 -30.19 20.47
N LEU A 80 -21.80 -30.82 20.18
CA LEU A 80 -22.99 -30.79 21.04
C LEU A 80 -22.81 -31.80 22.16
N ARG A 81 -23.09 -31.40 23.40
CA ARG A 81 -23.00 -32.19 24.64
C ARG A 81 -23.09 -33.71 24.41
N GLY A 82 -21.95 -34.40 24.46
CA GLY A 82 -21.83 -35.85 24.33
C GLY A 82 -21.37 -36.50 25.63
N SER A 83 -21.44 -37.84 25.70
CA SER A 83 -20.87 -38.61 26.80
C SER A 83 -19.34 -38.58 26.75
N GLY A 84 -18.73 -37.48 27.19
CA GLY A 84 -17.29 -37.41 27.45
C GLY A 84 -16.55 -36.18 26.93
N PHE A 85 -17.24 -35.19 26.33
CA PHE A 85 -16.69 -33.85 26.08
C PHE A 85 -17.73 -32.77 26.46
N LYS A 86 -17.27 -31.57 26.79
CA LYS A 86 -18.12 -30.45 27.21
C LYS A 86 -18.75 -29.77 25.99
N GLU A 87 -19.96 -29.25 26.15
CA GLU A 87 -20.61 -28.46 25.10
C GLU A 87 -19.70 -27.29 24.69
N GLY A 88 -19.48 -27.17 23.38
CA GLY A 88 -18.57 -26.15 22.83
C GLY A 88 -17.11 -26.55 22.71
N ASP A 89 -16.75 -27.80 22.98
CA ASP A 89 -15.44 -28.35 22.63
C ASP A 89 -15.30 -28.45 21.11
N PHE A 90 -14.11 -28.17 20.59
CA PHE A 90 -13.81 -28.46 19.19
C PHE A 90 -13.41 -29.92 19.08
N VAL A 91 -13.99 -30.63 18.13
CA VAL A 91 -13.75 -32.05 17.91
C VAL A 91 -13.42 -32.31 16.45
N LEU A 92 -12.54 -33.27 16.20
CA LEU A 92 -12.35 -33.83 14.86
C LEU A 92 -13.34 -34.97 14.65
N GLU A 93 -14.24 -34.81 13.69
CA GLU A 93 -15.23 -35.81 13.26
C GLU A 93 -14.85 -36.39 11.89
N LEU A 94 -15.29 -37.61 11.59
CA LEU A 94 -15.14 -38.18 10.25
C LEU A 94 -15.96 -37.40 9.22
N CYS A 95 -15.46 -37.32 7.98
CA CYS A 95 -16.20 -36.75 6.85
C CYS A 95 -16.07 -37.60 5.57
N GLU A 96 -16.95 -37.35 4.60
CA GLU A 96 -16.99 -38.09 3.34
C GLU A 96 -15.67 -37.99 2.55
N THR A 97 -15.30 -39.09 1.89
CA THR A 97 -14.09 -39.20 1.07
C THR A 97 -14.14 -38.25 -0.13
N GLY A 98 -13.03 -37.55 -0.40
CA GLY A 98 -12.87 -36.69 -1.59
C GLY A 98 -12.98 -35.18 -1.33
N VAL A 99 -13.18 -34.77 -0.08
CA VAL A 99 -13.09 -33.36 0.31
C VAL A 99 -11.63 -33.05 0.69
N THR A 100 -10.87 -32.34 -0.16
CA THR A 100 -9.54 -31.84 0.23
C THR A 100 -9.68 -30.61 1.11
N GLU A 101 -9.62 -30.81 2.42
CA GLU A 101 -9.72 -29.78 3.43
C GLU A 101 -8.40 -29.61 4.19
N TYR A 102 -8.29 -28.45 4.84
CA TYR A 102 -7.17 -28.13 5.71
C TYR A 102 -7.75 -27.46 6.96
N PHE A 103 -7.15 -27.74 8.10
CA PHE A 103 -7.39 -27.00 9.35
C PHE A 103 -6.05 -26.67 10.01
N ASN A 104 -6.02 -25.57 10.74
CA ASN A 104 -4.85 -25.17 11.49
C ASN A 104 -4.87 -25.70 12.93
N GLY A 105 -3.70 -25.78 13.53
CA GLY A 105 -3.51 -26.15 14.93
C GLY A 105 -2.07 -25.95 15.37
N VAL A 106 -1.73 -26.47 16.54
CA VAL A 106 -0.40 -26.33 17.16
C VAL A 106 0.16 -27.71 17.47
N ILE A 107 1.34 -28.02 16.93
CA ILE A 107 2.10 -29.19 17.35
C ILE A 107 2.92 -28.81 18.58
N ALA A 108 2.69 -29.51 19.68
CA ALA A 108 3.58 -29.52 20.83
C ALA A 108 4.62 -30.63 20.64
N LEU A 109 5.89 -30.27 20.57
CA LEU A 109 7.01 -31.20 20.51
C LEU A 109 7.68 -31.35 21.87
N ASN A 110 8.23 -32.54 22.11
CA ASN A 110 8.87 -32.94 23.38
C ASN A 110 7.86 -33.12 24.52
N VAL A 111 6.67 -33.63 24.19
CA VAL A 111 5.67 -34.00 25.19
C VAL A 111 6.18 -35.23 25.95
N PHE A 112 6.18 -35.18 27.28
CA PHE A 112 6.63 -36.31 28.09
C PHE A 112 5.60 -37.45 28.09
N GLU A 113 6.07 -38.70 28.10
CA GLU A 113 5.22 -39.90 28.02
C GLU A 113 4.15 -39.95 29.12
N GLY A 114 4.51 -39.63 30.37
CA GLY A 114 3.53 -39.60 31.47
C GLY A 114 2.42 -38.55 31.29
N TYR A 115 2.73 -37.41 30.64
CA TYR A 115 1.70 -36.43 30.30
C TYR A 115 0.89 -36.89 29.08
N PHE A 116 1.52 -37.52 28.09
CA PHE A 116 0.81 -38.10 26.96
C PHE A 116 -0.17 -39.19 27.41
N ASP A 117 0.18 -40.00 28.40
CA ASP A 117 -0.72 -40.97 29.01
C ASP A 117 -1.83 -40.30 29.83
N TYR A 118 -1.54 -39.19 30.51
CA TYR A 118 -2.59 -38.35 31.10
C TYR A 118 -3.57 -37.84 30.04
N LEU A 119 -3.09 -37.33 28.90
CA LEU A 119 -3.95 -36.90 27.79
C LEU A 119 -4.83 -38.04 27.29
N LYS A 120 -4.28 -39.25 27.09
CA LYS A 120 -5.08 -40.43 26.73
C LYS A 120 -6.14 -40.75 27.79
N GLY A 121 -5.82 -40.57 29.06
CA GLY A 121 -6.71 -40.80 30.19
C GLY A 121 -7.74 -39.69 30.42
N SER A 122 -7.48 -38.45 30.01
CA SER A 122 -8.41 -37.32 30.11
C SER A 122 -9.34 -37.24 28.90
N GLU A 123 -8.87 -37.67 27.73
CA GLU A 123 -9.58 -37.65 26.45
C GLU A 123 -10.31 -38.98 26.16
N LEU A 124 -10.98 -39.57 27.16
CA LEU A 124 -11.67 -40.87 27.05
C LEU A 124 -12.77 -40.91 25.97
N ALA A 125 -13.23 -39.74 25.52
CA ALA A 125 -14.19 -39.59 24.43
C ALA A 125 -13.54 -39.58 23.03
N TYR A 126 -12.22 -39.73 22.94
CA TYR A 126 -11.48 -39.57 21.70
C TYR A 126 -10.63 -40.80 21.39
N ASN A 127 -10.58 -41.17 20.11
CA ASN A 127 -9.69 -42.16 19.57
C ASN A 127 -8.33 -41.51 19.25
N LEU A 128 -7.25 -42.19 19.62
CA LEU A 128 -5.90 -41.77 19.25
C LEU A 128 -5.64 -42.12 17.78
N CYS A 129 -5.40 -41.09 16.96
CA CYS A 129 -5.02 -41.22 15.56
C CYS A 129 -3.66 -40.55 15.32
N ARG A 130 -3.13 -40.69 14.10
CA ARG A 130 -1.83 -40.14 13.68
C ARG A 130 -1.97 -39.23 12.48
N ILE A 131 -1.19 -38.16 12.47
CA ILE A 131 -0.96 -37.30 11.32
C ILE A 131 0.41 -37.63 10.77
N SER A 132 0.48 -37.87 9.45
CA SER A 132 1.76 -38.02 8.77
C SER A 132 2.45 -36.67 8.67
N LYS A 133 3.76 -36.65 8.92
CA LYS A 133 4.62 -35.50 8.68
C LYS A 133 4.44 -34.87 7.29
N SER A 134 4.20 -35.68 6.25
CA SER A 134 3.99 -35.20 4.87
C SER A 134 2.75 -34.33 4.68
N ASP A 135 1.83 -34.37 5.64
CA ASP A 135 0.56 -33.64 5.61
C ASP A 135 0.59 -32.39 6.48
N VAL A 136 1.74 -32.09 7.10
CA VAL A 136 1.99 -30.91 7.91
C VAL A 136 2.65 -29.81 7.09
N TYR A 137 2.04 -28.64 7.14
CA TYR A 137 2.49 -27.44 6.44
C TYR A 137 2.86 -26.36 7.46
N PRO A 138 4.16 -26.15 7.76
CA PRO A 138 4.63 -25.08 8.63
C PRO A 138 4.58 -23.75 7.87
N ILE A 139 3.37 -23.26 7.67
CA ILE A 139 3.14 -22.09 6.81
C ILE A 139 3.44 -20.78 7.53
N TYR A 140 3.49 -20.77 8.86
CA TYR A 140 3.68 -19.58 9.67
C TYR A 140 5.16 -19.25 10.00
N SER A 141 5.90 -18.76 9.02
CA SER A 141 7.32 -18.32 9.07
C SER A 141 7.81 -17.62 10.33
N ASN A 142 7.08 -16.64 10.87
CA ASN A 142 7.53 -15.97 12.09
C ASN A 142 7.64 -16.96 13.26
N TYR A 143 6.68 -17.88 13.36
CA TYR A 143 6.69 -18.94 14.36
C TYR A 143 7.67 -20.06 14.00
N ASN A 144 7.88 -20.38 12.72
CA ASN A 144 8.90 -21.34 12.31
C ASN A 144 10.30 -20.92 12.78
N MET A 145 10.64 -19.63 12.68
CA MET A 145 11.92 -19.11 13.16
C MET A 145 12.02 -19.20 14.68
N LEU A 146 11.00 -18.75 15.40
CA LEU A 146 10.95 -18.83 16.87
C LEU A 146 11.04 -20.28 17.35
N PHE A 147 10.31 -21.18 16.69
CA PHE A 147 10.34 -22.62 16.91
C PHE A 147 11.77 -23.18 16.74
N LEU A 148 12.45 -22.87 15.62
CA LEU A 148 13.82 -23.36 15.41
C LEU A 148 14.79 -22.83 16.46
N LEU A 149 14.66 -21.57 16.86
CA LEU A 149 15.51 -20.99 17.90
C LEU A 149 15.31 -21.69 19.25
N GLN A 150 14.05 -21.88 19.66
CA GLN A 150 13.71 -22.61 20.89
C GLN A 150 14.16 -24.07 20.83
N PHE A 151 13.95 -24.72 19.68
CA PHE A 151 14.36 -26.11 19.45
C PHE A 151 15.89 -26.24 19.51
N PHE A 152 16.65 -25.33 18.92
CA PHE A 152 18.11 -25.34 18.96
C PHE A 152 18.69 -25.08 20.35
N ASP A 153 18.04 -24.23 21.14
CA ASP A 153 18.42 -24.01 22.52
C ASP A 153 18.16 -25.26 23.38
N MET A 154 17.08 -26.00 23.10
CA MET A 154 16.73 -27.23 23.80
C MET A 154 17.50 -28.47 23.35
N PHE A 155 17.84 -28.57 22.07
CA PHE A 155 18.51 -29.73 21.47
C PHE A 155 19.81 -29.32 20.75
N PRO A 156 20.89 -29.00 21.49
CA PRO A 156 22.16 -28.54 20.91
C PRO A 156 22.81 -29.53 19.93
N GLN A 157 22.57 -30.83 20.11
CA GLN A 157 23.11 -31.88 19.22
C GLN A 157 22.41 -31.87 17.85
N GLU A 158 21.07 -31.72 17.84
CA GLU A 158 20.30 -31.59 16.60
C GLU A 158 20.56 -30.26 15.90
N ARG A 159 20.86 -29.20 16.66
CA ARG A 159 21.33 -27.92 16.11
C ARG A 159 22.56 -28.13 15.23
N GLU A 160 23.60 -28.84 15.69
CA GLU A 160 24.80 -29.05 14.88
C GLU A 160 24.51 -29.86 13.61
N ARG A 161 23.67 -30.90 13.70
CA ARG A 161 23.22 -31.69 12.55
C ARG A 161 22.50 -30.81 11.53
N LEU A 162 21.50 -30.03 11.96
CA LEU A 162 20.67 -29.21 11.08
C LEU A 162 21.43 -28.01 10.50
N LEU A 163 22.36 -27.40 11.25
CA LEU A 163 23.27 -26.39 10.71
C LEU A 163 24.27 -26.99 9.71
N GLY A 164 24.67 -28.25 9.91
CA GLY A 164 25.48 -29.01 8.96
C GLY A 164 24.78 -29.23 7.61
N VAL A 165 23.48 -29.52 7.62
CA VAL A 165 22.65 -29.70 6.40
C VAL A 165 22.66 -28.46 5.49
N ILE A 166 22.84 -27.27 6.06
CA ILE A 166 22.88 -26.00 5.32
C ILE A 166 24.31 -25.42 5.18
N GLY A 167 25.34 -26.23 5.45
CA GLY A 167 26.75 -25.83 5.29
C GLY A 167 27.24 -24.77 6.29
N LYS A 168 26.59 -24.66 7.46
CA LYS A 168 26.91 -23.71 8.53
C LYS A 168 27.42 -24.40 9.81
N SER A 169 28.03 -25.58 9.68
CA SER A 169 28.63 -26.32 10.81
C SER A 169 29.76 -25.51 11.46
N GLY A 170 29.85 -25.55 12.80
CA GLY A 170 30.92 -24.87 13.57
C GLY A 170 30.77 -23.35 13.73
N PHE A 171 29.58 -22.79 13.50
CA PHE A 171 29.35 -21.35 13.63
C PHE A 171 29.44 -20.84 15.08
N SER A 172 30.29 -19.83 15.33
CA SER A 172 30.58 -19.27 16.66
C SER A 172 29.89 -17.92 16.97
N GLY A 173 28.90 -17.50 16.18
CA GLY A 173 28.13 -16.27 16.41
C GLY A 173 26.74 -16.49 16.99
N SER A 174 25.93 -15.43 17.06
CA SER A 174 24.54 -15.48 17.53
C SER A 174 23.67 -16.37 16.63
N LEU A 175 23.02 -17.37 17.24
CA LEU A 175 22.03 -18.25 16.59
C LEU A 175 20.91 -17.46 15.90
N LYS A 176 20.46 -16.38 16.55
CA LYS A 176 19.43 -15.48 16.03
C LYS A 176 19.85 -14.83 14.72
N ASP A 177 21.12 -14.44 14.60
CA ASP A 177 21.66 -13.83 13.38
C ASP A 177 21.81 -14.86 12.27
N VAL A 178 22.10 -16.13 12.59
CA VAL A 178 22.14 -17.18 11.57
C VAL A 178 20.76 -17.43 11.01
N VAL A 179 19.79 -17.72 11.89
CA VAL A 179 18.45 -18.13 11.46
C VAL A 179 17.72 -16.96 10.78
N SER A 180 17.91 -15.72 11.24
CA SER A 180 17.30 -14.55 10.59
C SER A 180 17.85 -14.23 9.20
N ASN A 181 19.07 -14.68 8.88
CA ASN A 181 19.68 -14.53 7.55
C ASN A 181 19.35 -15.69 6.58
N LEU A 182 18.62 -16.71 7.04
CA LEU A 182 18.16 -17.80 6.17
C LEU A 182 16.93 -17.36 5.38
N ASP A 183 16.83 -17.84 4.14
CA ASP A 183 15.60 -17.69 3.38
C ASP A 183 14.49 -18.59 3.95
N GLN A 184 13.24 -18.21 3.67
CA GLN A 184 12.06 -18.87 4.22
C GLN A 184 11.90 -20.33 3.77
N GLN A 185 12.41 -20.73 2.60
CA GLN A 185 12.34 -22.13 2.18
C GLN A 185 13.31 -22.99 2.98
N THR A 186 14.51 -22.47 3.24
CA THR A 186 15.51 -23.15 4.07
C THR A 186 14.98 -23.34 5.49
N ILE A 187 14.40 -22.30 6.10
CA ILE A 187 13.75 -22.40 7.42
C ILE A 187 12.66 -23.47 7.42
N LYS A 188 11.75 -23.46 6.43
CA LYS A 188 10.67 -24.47 6.32
C LYS A 188 11.20 -25.89 6.19
N ARG A 189 12.26 -26.10 5.40
CA ARG A 189 12.92 -27.41 5.26
C ARG A 189 13.51 -27.87 6.60
N MET A 190 14.17 -26.98 7.33
CA MET A 190 14.73 -27.31 8.64
C MET A 190 13.65 -27.66 9.66
N VAL A 191 12.55 -26.88 9.71
CA VAL A 191 11.39 -27.23 10.55
C VAL A 191 10.82 -28.58 10.17
N TYR A 192 10.69 -28.84 8.87
CA TYR A 192 10.25 -30.15 8.38
C TYR A 192 11.20 -31.24 8.88
N GLU A 193 12.51 -31.12 8.74
CA GLU A 193 13.49 -32.10 9.25
C GLU A 193 13.38 -32.38 10.76
N VAL A 194 12.96 -31.41 11.56
CA VAL A 194 12.74 -31.55 13.01
C VAL A 194 11.50 -32.39 13.33
N LEU A 195 10.44 -32.31 12.53
CA LEU A 195 9.19 -33.00 12.82
C LEU A 195 9.37 -34.54 12.82
N PRO A 196 8.81 -35.27 13.79
CA PRO A 196 8.80 -36.73 13.77
C PRO A 196 7.90 -37.24 12.63
N SER A 197 8.09 -38.51 12.23
CA SER A 197 7.29 -39.15 11.19
C SER A 197 5.82 -39.28 11.57
N GLU A 198 5.55 -39.51 12.86
CA GLU A 198 4.22 -39.68 13.43
C GLU A 198 3.93 -38.55 14.42
N ILE A 199 2.79 -37.90 14.25
CA ILE A 199 2.29 -36.86 15.16
C ILE A 199 0.92 -37.31 15.68
N TYR A 200 0.75 -37.37 16.99
CA TYR A 200 -0.47 -37.87 17.61
C TYR A 200 -1.57 -36.82 17.62
N VAL A 201 -2.81 -37.25 17.36
CA VAL A 201 -4.00 -36.40 17.42
C VAL A 201 -5.17 -37.19 17.99
N PHE A 202 -5.98 -36.53 18.81
CA PHE A 202 -7.20 -37.11 19.37
C PHE A 202 -8.37 -36.81 18.44
N ARG A 203 -9.10 -37.81 17.97
CA ARG A 203 -10.30 -37.70 17.11
C ARG A 203 -11.53 -38.13 17.89
N SER A 204 -12.70 -37.52 17.70
CA SER A 204 -13.93 -37.99 18.36
C SER A 204 -14.19 -39.48 18.10
N SER A 205 -14.58 -40.23 19.14
CA SER A 205 -14.95 -41.65 19.02
C SER A 205 -16.39 -41.86 18.54
N LEU A 206 -17.22 -40.82 18.58
CA LEU A 206 -18.64 -40.88 18.21
C LEU A 206 -18.80 -40.81 16.69
N VAL A 207 -19.30 -41.91 16.12
CA VAL A 207 -19.67 -42.04 14.71
C VAL A 207 -21.12 -41.58 14.56
N ASP A 208 -21.35 -40.55 13.77
CA ASP A 208 -22.65 -40.14 13.20
C ASP A 208 -23.83 -39.72 14.11
N GLU A 209 -23.80 -39.92 15.43
CA GLU A 209 -24.97 -39.61 16.29
C GLU A 209 -25.03 -38.18 16.88
N LEU A 210 -23.92 -37.45 16.83
CA LEU A 210 -23.91 -36.07 17.28
C LEU A 210 -24.47 -35.18 16.17
N GLY A 211 -25.58 -34.50 16.45
CA GLY A 211 -25.95 -33.35 15.66
C GLY A 211 -24.79 -32.35 15.69
N SER A 212 -23.91 -32.36 14.70
CA SER A 212 -22.92 -31.30 14.55
C SER A 212 -23.69 -29.98 14.44
N PHE A 213 -23.31 -28.95 15.20
CA PHE A 213 -23.84 -27.62 14.91
C PHE A 213 -23.44 -27.33 13.47
N SER A 214 -24.40 -27.22 12.55
CA SER A 214 -24.16 -26.35 11.41
C SER A 214 -24.02 -24.95 12.03
N ALA A 215 -22.95 -24.23 11.76
CA ALA A 215 -22.70 -22.88 12.17
C ALA A 215 -23.94 -21.97 11.87
N GLU A 216 -24.78 -22.32 10.89
CA GLU A 216 -26.08 -21.67 10.64
C GLU A 216 -27.05 -21.70 11.84
N ARG A 217 -27.04 -22.76 12.67
CA ARG A 217 -27.86 -22.87 13.90
C ARG A 217 -27.26 -22.10 15.08
N LEU A 218 -25.97 -21.78 15.07
CA LEU A 218 -25.26 -21.05 16.14
C LEU A 218 -25.81 -19.62 16.31
N ASN A 219 -26.38 -19.05 15.23
CA ASN A 219 -27.13 -17.80 15.28
C ASN A 219 -28.54 -17.94 15.88
N ASP A 220 -29.16 -19.12 15.76
CA ASP A 220 -30.54 -19.36 16.17
C ASP A 220 -30.65 -19.73 17.65
N VAL A 221 -29.63 -20.39 18.20
CA VAL A 221 -29.59 -20.78 19.61
C VAL A 221 -28.69 -19.82 20.36
N LYS A 222 -29.27 -18.87 21.10
CA LYS A 222 -28.58 -18.01 22.08
C LYS A 222 -27.98 -18.83 23.24
N VAL A 223 -27.02 -19.71 22.97
CA VAL A 223 -26.28 -20.42 24.01
C VAL A 223 -25.19 -19.48 24.54
N LEU A 224 -25.58 -18.55 25.42
CA LEU A 224 -24.68 -17.62 26.11
C LEU A 224 -23.44 -18.29 26.71
N GLN A 225 -23.54 -19.57 27.08
CA GLN A 225 -22.42 -20.35 27.62
C GLN A 225 -21.41 -20.76 26.54
N LEU A 226 -21.87 -21.14 25.36
CA LEU A 226 -21.03 -21.46 24.20
C LEU A 226 -20.26 -20.22 23.73
N GLU A 227 -20.95 -19.09 23.63
CA GLU A 227 -20.33 -17.82 23.22
C GLU A 227 -19.21 -17.38 24.17
N LYS A 228 -19.45 -17.42 25.49
CA LYS A 228 -18.42 -17.12 26.50
C LYS A 228 -17.22 -18.06 26.41
N ARG A 229 -17.44 -19.33 26.07
CA ARG A 229 -16.36 -20.30 25.92
C ARG A 229 -15.51 -20.01 24.69
N LEU A 230 -16.16 -19.79 23.55
CA LEU A 230 -15.50 -19.39 22.30
C LEU A 230 -14.71 -18.09 22.49
N GLU A 231 -15.25 -17.12 23.23
CA GLU A 231 -14.55 -15.89 23.57
C GLU A 231 -13.25 -16.15 24.34
N ARG A 232 -13.27 -17.00 25.38
CA ARG A 232 -12.05 -17.35 26.13
C ARG A 232 -11.03 -18.08 25.27
N LEU A 233 -11.47 -19.05 24.47
CA LEU A 233 -10.59 -19.80 23.58
C LEU A 233 -9.91 -18.88 22.57
N THR A 234 -10.70 -18.05 21.90
CA THR A 234 -10.18 -17.12 20.89
C THR A 234 -9.25 -16.08 21.48
N GLU A 235 -9.49 -15.62 22.71
CA GLU A 235 -8.56 -14.74 23.43
C GLU A 235 -7.24 -15.44 23.78
N GLY A 236 -7.29 -16.70 24.23
CA GLY A 236 -6.10 -17.51 24.49
C GLY A 236 -5.25 -17.70 23.22
N ILE A 237 -5.89 -18.13 22.13
CA ILE A 237 -5.26 -18.28 20.82
C ILE A 237 -4.68 -16.95 20.32
N LEU A 238 -5.42 -15.85 20.46
CA LEU A 238 -4.99 -14.52 20.06
C LEU A 238 -3.73 -14.09 20.82
N ARG A 239 -3.68 -14.35 22.12
CA ARG A 239 -2.53 -14.02 22.98
C ARG A 239 -1.29 -14.83 22.58
N SER A 240 -1.43 -16.14 22.35
CA SER A 240 -0.31 -17.02 22.00
C SER A 240 0.15 -16.84 20.54
N TRP A 241 -0.78 -16.71 19.60
CA TRP A 241 -0.52 -16.86 18.16
C TRP A 241 -0.98 -15.68 17.30
N GLY A 242 -1.50 -14.63 17.92
CA GLY A 242 -1.89 -13.42 17.22
C GLY A 242 -3.14 -13.54 16.35
N PRO A 243 -3.57 -12.41 15.77
CA PRO A 243 -4.86 -12.29 15.09
C PRO A 243 -4.91 -13.06 13.76
N TRP A 244 -3.76 -13.32 13.14
CA TRP A 244 -3.70 -14.03 11.86
C TRP A 244 -3.97 -15.53 12.01
N PHE A 245 -3.30 -16.19 12.95
CA PHE A 245 -3.57 -17.59 13.30
C PHE A 245 -5.01 -17.77 13.76
N LEU A 246 -5.52 -16.83 14.58
CA LEU A 246 -6.91 -16.84 15.00
C LEU A 246 -7.89 -16.71 13.82
N ARG A 247 -7.60 -15.84 12.83
CA ARG A 247 -8.43 -15.72 11.63
C ARG A 247 -8.48 -17.04 10.86
N ASP A 248 -7.33 -17.66 10.62
CA ASP A 248 -7.23 -18.95 9.92
C ASP A 248 -7.98 -20.06 10.69
N PHE A 249 -7.90 -20.03 12.02
CA PHE A 249 -8.69 -20.90 12.90
C PHE A 249 -10.18 -20.71 12.69
N LEU A 250 -10.66 -19.46 12.72
CA LEU A 250 -12.08 -19.17 12.54
C LEU A 250 -12.55 -19.53 11.10
N GLU A 251 -11.74 -19.26 10.07
CA GLU A 251 -12.09 -19.56 8.68
C GLU A 251 -12.16 -21.06 8.43
N THR A 252 -11.15 -21.82 8.84
CA THR A 252 -11.12 -23.28 8.66
C THR A 252 -12.20 -24.00 9.48
N THR A 253 -12.75 -23.35 10.52
CA THR A 253 -13.78 -23.95 11.38
C THR A 253 -15.20 -23.57 11.03
N PHE A 254 -15.47 -22.30 10.71
CA PHE A 254 -16.84 -21.80 10.52
C PHE A 254 -17.28 -21.68 9.05
N VAL A 255 -16.34 -21.49 8.11
CA VAL A 255 -16.65 -21.15 6.71
C VAL A 255 -16.86 -22.37 5.82
N ARG A 256 -16.36 -23.54 6.24
CA ARG A 256 -16.29 -24.77 5.45
C ARG A 256 -17.33 -25.82 5.86
N GLU A 257 -18.56 -25.38 6.09
CA GLU A 257 -19.66 -26.32 6.24
C GLU A 257 -20.33 -26.61 4.89
N CYS A 258 -20.38 -27.91 4.60
CA CYS A 258 -21.09 -28.59 3.51
C CYS A 258 -20.30 -28.68 2.20
N GLY A 259 -20.32 -29.87 1.59
CA GLY A 259 -19.78 -30.22 0.27
C GLY A 259 -20.33 -29.43 -0.94
N SER A 260 -20.83 -28.21 -0.72
CA SER A 260 -20.98 -27.21 -1.76
C SER A 260 -19.63 -26.53 -2.03
N ARG A 261 -19.30 -26.32 -3.31
CA ARG A 261 -18.14 -25.53 -3.78
C ARG A 261 -18.18 -24.04 -3.39
N GLU A 262 -19.04 -23.64 -2.46
CA GLU A 262 -19.27 -22.25 -2.06
C GLU A 262 -18.74 -21.99 -0.65
N PHE A 263 -17.69 -21.17 -0.56
CA PHE A 263 -17.15 -20.66 0.70
C PHE A 263 -18.19 -19.78 1.41
N LYS A 264 -18.71 -20.21 2.56
CA LYS A 264 -19.61 -19.39 3.41
C LYS A 264 -18.79 -18.45 4.29
N SER A 265 -18.52 -17.22 3.85
CA SER A 265 -17.67 -16.27 4.58
C SER A 265 -18.01 -16.12 6.08
N LEU A 266 -16.99 -15.87 6.93
CA LEU A 266 -17.09 -15.53 8.37
C LEU A 266 -18.16 -14.47 8.66
N THR A 267 -18.52 -13.72 7.63
CA THR A 267 -19.62 -12.78 7.61
C THR A 267 -20.95 -13.32 8.14
N LYS A 268 -21.23 -14.63 8.00
CA LYS A 268 -22.46 -15.26 8.48
C LYS A 268 -22.53 -15.39 10.01
N PHE A 269 -21.39 -15.37 10.71
CA PHE A 269 -21.31 -15.59 12.16
C PHE A 269 -21.09 -14.30 12.95
N ARG A 270 -21.12 -13.14 12.28
CA ARG A 270 -20.78 -11.85 12.92
C ARG A 270 -21.75 -11.36 13.96
N ASP A 271 -22.90 -11.99 14.13
CA ASP A 271 -23.79 -11.63 15.23
C ASP A 271 -23.20 -12.01 16.59
N LEU A 272 -22.27 -12.96 16.63
CA LEU A 272 -21.48 -13.35 17.80
C LEU A 272 -20.66 -12.15 18.33
N CYS A 273 -20.80 -11.83 19.62
CA CYS A 273 -20.20 -10.67 20.26
C CYS A 273 -18.66 -10.71 20.20
N PHE A 274 -18.04 -11.89 20.35
CA PHE A 274 -16.58 -12.00 20.31
C PHE A 274 -16.00 -11.65 18.93
N LEU A 275 -16.69 -11.99 17.83
CA LEU A 275 -16.27 -11.61 16.48
C LEU A 275 -16.37 -10.10 16.26
N LYS A 276 -17.40 -9.44 16.80
CA LYS A 276 -17.51 -7.97 16.81
C LYS A 276 -16.34 -7.35 17.58
N ASN A 277 -16.01 -7.88 18.77
CA ASN A 277 -14.88 -7.42 19.58
C ASN A 277 -13.54 -7.58 18.84
N LEU A 278 -13.35 -8.69 18.11
CA LEU A 278 -12.15 -8.93 17.30
C LEU A 278 -12.06 -7.98 16.09
N GLU A 279 -13.18 -7.70 15.42
CA GLU A 279 -13.22 -6.71 14.33
C GLU A 279 -12.85 -5.30 14.81
N GLU A 280 -13.29 -4.93 16.02
CA GLU A 280 -12.98 -3.62 16.59
C GLU A 280 -11.51 -3.47 17.02
N ARG A 281 -10.95 -4.51 17.64
CA ARG A 281 -9.56 -4.57 18.14
C ARG A 281 -8.53 -4.81 17.03
N TYR A 282 -8.85 -5.70 16.09
CA TYR A 282 -7.96 -6.15 15.01
C TYR A 282 -8.60 -6.01 13.62
N PRO A 283 -9.03 -4.80 13.24
CA PRO A 283 -9.70 -4.54 11.96
C PRO A 283 -8.84 -4.92 10.74
N LEU A 284 -7.50 -4.94 10.86
CA LEU A 284 -6.64 -5.39 9.77
C LEU A 284 -6.86 -6.86 9.38
N TYR A 285 -7.37 -7.70 10.28
CA TYR A 285 -7.53 -9.14 10.04
C TYR A 285 -9.01 -9.52 9.91
N PHE A 286 -9.89 -8.87 10.66
CA PHE A 286 -11.30 -9.29 10.77
C PHE A 286 -12.32 -8.35 10.12
N PHE A 287 -11.89 -7.34 9.36
CA PHE A 287 -12.79 -6.33 8.79
C PHE A 287 -13.95 -6.92 8.00
N ASP A 288 -15.16 -6.50 8.36
CA ASP A 288 -16.38 -6.80 7.65
C ASP A 288 -16.54 -5.96 6.39
N HIS A 289 -16.51 -6.62 5.23
CA HIS A 289 -16.88 -6.02 3.95
C HIS A 289 -18.22 -6.51 3.37
N SER A 290 -18.97 -7.38 4.05
CA SER A 290 -20.26 -7.94 3.58
C SER A 290 -21.37 -6.92 3.40
N TRP A 291 -21.28 -5.80 4.12
CA TRP A 291 -22.20 -4.67 3.93
C TRP A 291 -21.92 -3.89 2.65
N MET A 292 -20.85 -4.23 1.92
CA MET A 292 -20.48 -3.69 0.62
C MET A 292 -20.59 -4.77 -0.47
N LYS A 293 -21.03 -4.36 -1.66
CA LYS A 293 -21.15 -5.15 -2.89
C LYS A 293 -20.61 -4.36 -4.08
N ASN A 294 -20.21 -5.05 -5.15
CA ASN A 294 -19.66 -4.42 -6.36
C ASN A 294 -18.49 -3.49 -6.03
N ILE A 295 -17.59 -3.96 -5.17
CA ILE A 295 -16.48 -3.15 -4.66
C ILE A 295 -15.47 -2.96 -5.80
N ASN A 296 -15.12 -1.71 -6.09
CA ASN A 296 -14.05 -1.34 -7.01
C ASN A 296 -13.07 -0.42 -6.29
N ILE A 297 -11.79 -0.54 -6.63
CA ILE A 297 -10.72 0.27 -6.03
C ILE A 297 -9.89 0.88 -7.14
N SER A 298 -9.61 2.18 -7.02
CA SER A 298 -8.66 2.88 -7.87
C SER A 298 -7.61 3.59 -7.01
N TRP A 299 -6.32 3.41 -7.32
CA TRP A 299 -5.26 4.25 -6.76
C TRP A 299 -4.89 5.35 -7.74
N VAL A 300 -4.68 6.56 -7.24
CA VAL A 300 -4.27 7.69 -8.08
C VAL A 300 -3.04 8.37 -7.49
N PHE A 301 -1.99 8.49 -8.27
CA PHE A 301 -0.78 9.22 -7.86
C PHE A 301 -0.55 10.41 -8.78
N THR A 302 0.00 11.49 -8.23
CA THR A 302 0.34 12.69 -9.01
C THR A 302 1.79 13.12 -8.77
N ILE A 303 2.44 13.57 -9.84
CA ILE A 303 3.78 14.15 -9.81
C ILE A 303 3.80 15.43 -10.67
N SER A 304 4.77 16.30 -10.41
CA SER A 304 4.86 17.61 -11.03
C SER A 304 6.29 17.86 -11.47
N PHE A 305 6.45 18.43 -12.66
CA PHE A 305 7.74 18.65 -13.31
C PHE A 305 7.97 20.11 -13.65
N ASP A 306 9.24 20.46 -13.86
CA ASP A 306 9.77 21.81 -14.07
C ASP A 306 9.53 22.35 -15.46
N LYS A 307 8.67 21.71 -16.26
CA LYS A 307 8.39 22.13 -17.61
C LYS A 307 6.90 22.12 -17.88
N ILE A 308 6.46 23.11 -18.65
CA ILE A 308 5.19 23.02 -19.37
C ILE A 308 5.35 21.88 -20.38
N LEU A 309 4.36 21.01 -20.43
CA LEU A 309 4.36 19.83 -21.27
C LEU A 309 3.41 20.05 -22.44
N ASP A 310 3.73 19.54 -23.62
CA ASP A 310 2.75 19.41 -24.69
C ASP A 310 2.15 18.00 -24.60
N PRO A 311 0.94 17.83 -24.04
CA PRO A 311 0.41 16.51 -23.73
C PRO A 311 0.23 15.65 -24.98
N ILE A 312 -0.28 16.26 -26.06
CA ILE A 312 -0.54 15.58 -27.33
C ILE A 312 0.78 15.16 -27.97
N LYS A 313 1.80 16.03 -27.99
CA LYS A 313 3.11 15.68 -28.53
C LYS A 313 3.77 14.54 -27.75
N ILE A 314 3.65 14.54 -26.43
CA ILE A 314 4.17 13.45 -25.57
C ILE A 314 3.43 12.15 -25.89
N ALA A 315 2.09 12.17 -25.90
CA ALA A 315 1.27 11.02 -26.26
C ALA A 315 1.65 10.44 -27.64
N ASP A 316 1.82 11.30 -28.64
CA ASP A 316 2.21 10.91 -29.99
C ASP A 316 3.64 10.34 -30.06
N ASN A 317 4.56 10.84 -29.25
CA ASN A 317 5.90 10.28 -29.14
C ASN A 317 5.88 8.90 -28.46
N LEU A 318 5.09 8.74 -27.39
CA LEU A 318 4.95 7.48 -26.67
C LEU A 318 4.41 6.37 -27.57
N ILE A 319 3.35 6.64 -28.34
CA ILE A 319 2.75 5.63 -29.24
C ILE A 319 3.70 5.28 -30.39
N LYS A 320 4.45 6.24 -30.94
CA LYS A 320 5.49 6.00 -31.95
C LYS A 320 6.60 5.11 -31.42
N LYS A 321 7.01 5.32 -30.17
CA LYS A 321 7.99 4.47 -29.46
C LYS A 321 7.41 3.13 -29.01
N LYS A 322 6.13 2.86 -29.28
CA LYS A 322 5.42 1.62 -28.92
C LYS A 322 5.50 1.32 -27.43
N ILE A 323 5.45 2.34 -26.56
CA ILE A 323 5.53 2.21 -25.09
C ILE A 323 4.16 1.87 -24.47
N PRO A 324 3.06 2.59 -24.76
CA PRO A 324 1.74 2.24 -24.26
C PRO A 324 1.00 1.32 -25.22
N TRP A 325 -0.12 0.72 -24.78
CA TRP A 325 -1.05 0.02 -25.67
C TRP A 325 -1.93 0.99 -26.46
N SER A 326 -2.29 2.14 -25.88
CA SER A 326 -2.95 3.20 -26.63
C SER A 326 -2.75 4.58 -26.02
N VAL A 327 -2.99 5.60 -26.84
CA VAL A 327 -3.08 6.99 -26.41
C VAL A 327 -4.38 7.59 -26.92
N PHE A 328 -4.94 8.51 -26.15
CA PHE A 328 -6.24 9.10 -26.43
C PHE A 328 -6.32 10.55 -25.96
N TYR A 329 -6.97 11.40 -26.75
CA TYR A 329 -7.16 12.80 -26.43
C TYR A 329 -8.30 13.40 -27.26
N LEU A 330 -8.77 14.57 -26.83
CA LEU A 330 -9.80 15.36 -27.50
C LEU A 330 -9.20 16.68 -27.96
N VAL A 331 -9.54 17.12 -29.17
CA VAL A 331 -9.10 18.42 -29.71
C VAL A 331 -10.31 19.25 -30.08
N GLY A 332 -10.36 20.49 -29.59
CA GLY A 332 -11.37 21.46 -29.98
C GLY A 332 -11.00 22.15 -31.29
N THR A 333 -11.83 22.03 -32.31
CA THR A 333 -11.70 22.72 -33.60
C THR A 333 -12.92 23.63 -33.80
N GLY A 334 -12.88 24.83 -33.21
CA GLY A 334 -13.96 25.81 -33.32
C GLY A 334 -15.27 25.31 -32.70
N GLN A 335 -16.19 24.81 -33.53
CA GLN A 335 -17.53 24.34 -33.13
C GLN A 335 -17.62 22.84 -32.81
N LYS A 336 -16.57 22.04 -33.07
CA LYS A 336 -16.59 20.59 -32.85
C LYS A 336 -15.42 20.13 -31.97
N VAL A 337 -15.64 19.02 -31.27
CA VAL A 337 -14.61 18.30 -30.52
C VAL A 337 -14.32 17.00 -31.27
N GLU A 338 -13.08 16.80 -31.68
CA GLU A 338 -12.64 15.60 -32.38
C GLU A 338 -12.03 14.60 -31.40
N ARG A 339 -12.42 13.33 -31.53
CA ARG A 339 -11.91 12.20 -30.73
C ARG A 339 -10.71 11.55 -31.43
N PHE A 340 -9.59 11.48 -30.73
CA PHE A 340 -8.42 10.76 -31.19
C PHE A 340 -8.15 9.57 -30.27
N LEU A 341 -8.08 8.38 -30.87
CA LEU A 341 -7.66 7.15 -30.22
C LEU A 341 -6.65 6.47 -31.14
N LYS A 342 -5.41 6.32 -30.67
CA LYS A 342 -4.34 5.65 -31.41
C LYS A 342 -3.93 4.40 -30.64
N ILE A 343 -4.02 3.25 -31.29
CA ILE A 343 -3.66 1.95 -30.71
C ILE A 343 -2.26 1.58 -31.19
N ASN A 344 -1.50 0.92 -30.32
CA ASN A 344 -0.17 0.45 -30.64
C ASN A 344 -0.27 -0.64 -31.72
N SER A 345 0.52 -0.47 -32.79
CA SER A 345 0.63 -1.42 -33.90
C SER A 345 0.92 -2.88 -33.52
N ARG A 346 1.42 -3.13 -32.29
CA ARG A 346 1.68 -4.48 -31.77
C ARG A 346 0.43 -5.20 -31.26
N ALA A 347 -0.68 -4.49 -31.04
CA ALA A 347 -1.90 -5.11 -30.55
C ALA A 347 -2.57 -5.93 -31.65
N ASP A 348 -2.88 -7.19 -31.37
CA ASP A 348 -3.72 -8.00 -32.26
C ASP A 348 -5.16 -7.45 -32.30
N TYR A 349 -6.00 -8.03 -33.17
CA TYR A 349 -7.39 -7.58 -33.33
C TYR A 349 -8.23 -7.72 -32.05
N ARG A 350 -8.06 -8.80 -31.27
CA ARG A 350 -8.85 -9.05 -30.06
C ARG A 350 -8.47 -8.09 -28.95
N LEU A 351 -7.17 -7.90 -28.74
CA LEU A 351 -6.62 -6.96 -27.77
C LEU A 351 -6.98 -5.52 -28.15
N SER A 352 -6.90 -5.17 -29.44
CA SER A 352 -7.31 -3.85 -29.93
C SER A 352 -8.77 -3.57 -29.61
N ARG A 353 -9.67 -4.54 -29.81
CA ARG A 353 -11.09 -4.38 -29.49
C ARG A 353 -11.33 -4.15 -28.00
N ASP A 354 -10.63 -4.87 -27.13
CA ASP A 354 -10.71 -4.68 -25.68
C ASP A 354 -10.21 -3.29 -25.26
N ILE A 355 -9.05 -2.87 -25.80
CA ILE A 355 -8.49 -1.54 -25.57
C ILE A 355 -9.46 -0.44 -26.00
N VAL A 356 -10.06 -0.55 -27.20
CA VAL A 356 -11.05 0.43 -27.68
C VAL A 356 -12.23 0.51 -26.73
N SER A 357 -12.76 -0.64 -26.29
CA SER A 357 -13.90 -0.68 -25.37
C SER A 357 -13.58 0.05 -24.06
N LYS A 358 -12.43 -0.24 -23.43
CA LYS A 358 -12.01 0.38 -22.17
C LYS A 358 -11.76 1.88 -22.32
N VAL A 359 -10.98 2.28 -23.32
CA VAL A 359 -10.56 3.67 -23.50
C VAL A 359 -11.70 4.56 -24.02
N SER A 360 -12.60 4.01 -24.83
CA SER A 360 -13.76 4.77 -25.32
C SER A 360 -14.67 5.22 -24.18
N LEU A 361 -14.77 4.44 -23.09
CA LEU A 361 -15.55 4.83 -21.91
C LEU A 361 -14.92 6.02 -21.20
N PHE A 362 -13.59 6.02 -21.01
CA PHE A 362 -12.87 7.18 -20.48
C PHE A 362 -13.03 8.42 -21.38
N LEU A 363 -12.90 8.27 -22.71
CA LEU A 363 -13.10 9.37 -23.66
C LEU A 363 -14.50 9.96 -23.57
N SER A 364 -15.53 9.12 -23.48
CA SER A 364 -16.92 9.58 -23.31
C SER A 364 -17.09 10.35 -21.99
N SER A 365 -16.60 9.80 -20.87
CA SER A 365 -16.66 10.51 -19.57
C SER A 365 -15.90 11.83 -19.59
N ILE A 366 -14.76 11.90 -20.28
CA ILE A 366 -14.00 13.14 -20.45
C ILE A 366 -14.81 14.17 -21.24
N GLU A 367 -15.40 13.76 -22.37
CA GLU A 367 -16.19 14.66 -23.21
C GLU A 367 -17.43 15.20 -22.49
N GLU A 368 -18.09 14.36 -21.69
CA GLU A 368 -19.25 14.75 -20.88
C GLU A 368 -18.86 15.70 -19.73
N MET A 369 -17.70 15.47 -19.10
CA MET A 369 -17.27 16.21 -17.92
C MET A 369 -16.71 17.60 -18.24
N PHE A 370 -15.83 17.72 -19.25
CA PHE A 370 -15.03 18.92 -19.47
C PHE A 370 -15.60 19.88 -20.53
N ASN A 371 -15.51 21.18 -20.27
CA ASN A 371 -15.90 22.21 -21.22
C ASN A 371 -15.05 22.14 -22.50
N PRO A 372 -15.63 22.41 -23.69
CA PRO A 372 -14.88 22.37 -24.96
C PRO A 372 -13.63 23.25 -25.01
N SER A 373 -13.61 24.36 -24.27
CA SER A 373 -12.44 25.25 -24.15
C SER A 373 -11.18 24.53 -23.66
N ILE A 374 -11.33 23.53 -22.80
CA ILE A 374 -10.22 22.72 -22.28
C ILE A 374 -9.56 21.90 -23.40
N PHE A 375 -10.34 21.43 -24.36
CA PHE A 375 -9.85 20.69 -25.53
C PHE A 375 -9.22 21.61 -26.57
N SER A 376 -9.75 22.83 -26.74
CA SER A 376 -9.13 23.85 -27.60
C SER A 376 -7.74 24.27 -27.08
N GLU A 377 -7.57 24.33 -25.76
CA GLU A 377 -6.28 24.61 -25.13
C GLU A 377 -5.34 23.40 -25.05
N LYS A 378 -5.77 22.21 -25.51
CA LYS A 378 -5.01 20.96 -25.44
C LYS A 378 -4.49 20.66 -24.03
N MET A 379 -5.34 20.88 -23.02
CA MET A 379 -4.91 20.90 -21.63
C MET A 379 -4.38 19.56 -21.10
N PHE A 380 -4.81 18.43 -21.67
CA PHE A 380 -4.32 17.11 -21.26
C PHE A 380 -4.49 16.05 -22.35
N SER A 381 -3.81 14.92 -22.15
CA SER A 381 -3.95 13.69 -22.94
C SER A 381 -3.94 12.47 -22.03
N GLY A 382 -4.61 11.40 -22.42
CA GLY A 382 -4.60 10.09 -21.76
C GLY A 382 -3.72 9.07 -22.48
N VAL A 383 -3.14 8.16 -21.68
CA VAL A 383 -2.26 7.08 -22.11
C VAL A 383 -2.71 5.82 -21.37
N TYR A 384 -3.09 4.78 -22.09
CA TYR A 384 -3.36 3.47 -21.50
C TYR A 384 -2.10 2.62 -21.63
N LEU A 385 -1.42 2.40 -20.51
CA LEU A 385 -0.19 1.60 -20.48
C LEU A 385 -0.48 0.12 -20.66
N GLY A 386 -1.61 -0.36 -20.13
CA GLY A 386 -2.03 -1.76 -20.25
C GLY A 386 -2.60 -2.35 -18.98
N ARG A 387 -2.92 -3.64 -19.11
CA ARG A 387 -3.25 -4.50 -18.00
C ARG A 387 -1.99 -5.19 -17.47
N PHE A 388 -1.75 -5.07 -16.19
CA PHE A 388 -0.64 -5.69 -15.47
C PHE A 388 -1.17 -6.54 -14.32
N ASN A 389 -0.32 -7.38 -13.75
CA ASN A 389 -0.53 -8.03 -12.47
C ASN A 389 0.34 -7.35 -11.42
N LEU A 390 -0.29 -6.66 -10.48
CA LEU A 390 0.38 -6.16 -9.29
C LEU A 390 0.64 -7.34 -8.35
N LYS A 391 1.89 -7.74 -8.25
CA LYS A 391 2.36 -8.81 -7.37
C LYS A 391 2.87 -8.21 -6.07
N VAL A 392 2.15 -8.47 -4.99
CA VAL A 392 2.48 -8.06 -3.63
C VAL A 392 3.01 -9.27 -2.90
N VAL A 393 4.26 -9.21 -2.47
CA VAL A 393 4.88 -10.22 -1.61
C VAL A 393 4.75 -9.72 -0.18
N PHE A 394 4.15 -10.54 0.67
CA PHE A 394 3.98 -10.20 2.07
C PHE A 394 5.16 -10.77 2.87
N GLU A 395 5.52 -10.11 3.97
CA GLU A 395 6.31 -10.74 5.03
C GLU A 395 5.55 -11.94 5.60
N ASP A 396 4.22 -11.88 5.52
CA ASP A 396 3.34 -13.00 5.82
C ASP A 396 3.50 -14.13 4.76
N PRO A 397 4.01 -15.29 5.18
CA PRO A 397 4.30 -16.45 4.33
C PRO A 397 3.08 -17.25 3.88
N ILE A 398 1.88 -16.97 4.41
CA ILE A 398 0.67 -17.71 4.11
C ILE A 398 -0.01 -17.10 2.89
N ILE A 399 -0.18 -15.77 2.94
CA ILE A 399 -0.58 -15.01 1.77
C ILE A 399 0.52 -15.16 0.72
N SER A 400 1.79 -15.21 1.17
CA SER A 400 3.04 -15.40 0.40
C SER A 400 3.22 -14.35 -0.69
N SER A 401 2.37 -14.41 -1.71
CA SER A 401 2.15 -13.34 -2.66
C SER A 401 0.69 -13.26 -3.11
N LEU A 402 0.21 -12.04 -3.32
CA LEU A 402 -1.06 -11.76 -3.98
C LEU A 402 -0.78 -11.17 -5.35
N GLU A 403 -1.42 -11.70 -6.38
CA GLU A 403 -1.39 -11.13 -7.73
C GLU A 403 -2.75 -10.52 -8.05
N ILE A 404 -2.76 -9.20 -8.25
CA ILE A 404 -3.96 -8.41 -8.50
C ILE A 404 -3.89 -7.86 -9.93
N PRO A 405 -4.80 -8.27 -10.84
CA PRO A 405 -4.88 -7.66 -12.15
C PRO A 405 -5.29 -6.18 -12.03
N VAL A 406 -4.58 -5.32 -12.75
CA VAL A 406 -4.72 -3.86 -12.68
C VAL A 406 -4.59 -3.23 -14.05
N ASP A 407 -5.54 -2.39 -14.41
CA ASP A 407 -5.46 -1.52 -15.59
C ASP A 407 -4.78 -0.20 -15.22
N VAL A 408 -3.80 0.22 -16.02
CA VAL A 408 -2.96 1.39 -15.72
C VAL A 408 -3.14 2.48 -16.76
N TYR A 409 -3.60 3.64 -16.32
CA TYR A 409 -3.81 4.83 -17.13
C TYR A 409 -2.93 5.98 -16.65
N VAL A 410 -2.30 6.71 -17.57
CA VAL A 410 -1.55 7.93 -17.27
C VAL A 410 -2.18 9.11 -17.99
N PHE A 411 -2.36 10.21 -17.26
CA PHE A 411 -2.84 11.49 -17.76
C PHE A 411 -1.72 12.51 -17.66
N ILE A 412 -1.48 13.22 -18.75
CA ILE A 412 -0.42 14.24 -18.87
C ILE A 412 -1.11 15.58 -19.00
N PHE A 413 -0.77 16.55 -18.16
CA PHE A 413 -1.34 17.90 -18.16
C PHE A 413 -0.35 18.93 -18.67
N LEU A 414 -0.87 19.93 -19.38
CA LEU A 414 -0.12 21.05 -19.95
C LEU A 414 0.69 21.81 -18.89
N ASN A 415 0.18 21.91 -17.66
CA ASN A 415 0.85 22.58 -16.55
C ASN A 415 2.02 21.77 -15.95
N GLY A 416 2.45 20.67 -16.56
CA GLY A 416 3.59 19.89 -16.09
C GLY A 416 3.26 18.86 -15.01
N ILE A 417 1.98 18.55 -14.81
CA ILE A 417 1.54 17.54 -13.85
C ILE A 417 1.20 16.25 -14.58
N LEU A 418 1.64 15.12 -14.07
CA LEU A 418 1.22 13.80 -14.53
C LEU A 418 0.41 13.15 -13.41
N ALA A 419 -0.63 12.41 -13.79
CA ALA A 419 -1.43 11.59 -12.90
C ALA A 419 -1.46 10.16 -13.44
N ILE A 420 -1.38 9.16 -12.56
CA ILE A 420 -1.50 7.74 -12.91
C ILE A 420 -2.65 7.14 -12.10
N ILE A 421 -3.48 6.34 -12.77
CA ILE A 421 -4.61 5.63 -12.17
C ILE A 421 -4.34 4.12 -12.32
N TYR A 422 -4.38 3.41 -11.21
CA TYR A 422 -4.38 1.96 -11.13
C TYR A 422 -5.79 1.51 -10.81
N GLU A 423 -6.48 0.87 -11.76
CA GLU A 423 -7.82 0.34 -11.56
C GLU A 423 -7.74 -1.16 -11.28
N LEU A 424 -8.16 -1.57 -10.07
CA LEU A 424 -8.09 -2.97 -9.66
C LEU A 424 -9.29 -3.73 -10.22
N ASP A 425 -9.00 -4.87 -10.83
CA ASP A 425 -10.02 -5.83 -11.25
C ASP A 425 -10.29 -6.87 -10.15
N ASN A 426 -11.51 -7.40 -10.13
CA ASN A 426 -11.90 -8.54 -9.28
C ASN A 426 -11.60 -8.33 -7.79
N VAL A 427 -11.85 -7.12 -7.27
CA VAL A 427 -11.59 -6.77 -5.85
C VAL A 427 -12.22 -7.77 -4.90
N GLU A 428 -13.48 -8.20 -5.14
CA GLU A 428 -14.17 -9.18 -4.30
C GLU A 428 -13.40 -10.51 -4.17
N LYS A 429 -12.82 -11.02 -5.25
CA LYS A 429 -12.00 -12.25 -5.21
C LYS A 429 -10.74 -12.05 -4.36
N ASN A 430 -10.17 -10.85 -4.35
CA ASN A 430 -9.00 -10.53 -3.53
C ASN A 430 -9.38 -10.38 -2.05
N LEU A 431 -10.60 -9.90 -1.77
CA LEU A 431 -11.12 -9.78 -0.39
C LEU A 431 -11.40 -11.12 0.29
N ASN A 432 -11.48 -12.21 -0.48
CA ASN A 432 -11.48 -13.58 0.06
C ASN A 432 -10.10 -13.99 0.59
N LYS A 433 -9.01 -13.36 0.14
CA LYS A 433 -7.64 -13.70 0.54
C LYS A 433 -7.13 -12.77 1.63
N ILE A 434 -7.39 -11.48 1.49
CA ILE A 434 -6.92 -10.45 2.43
C ILE A 434 -8.07 -9.52 2.82
N SER A 435 -7.99 -8.92 4.00
CA SER A 435 -8.98 -7.93 4.41
C SER A 435 -8.92 -6.68 3.53
N LEU A 436 -10.05 -5.96 3.41
CA LEU A 436 -10.10 -4.68 2.69
C LEU A 436 -9.05 -3.68 3.21
N PRO A 437 -8.83 -3.53 4.53
CA PRO A 437 -7.77 -2.65 5.03
C PRO A 437 -6.35 -2.98 4.59
N ILE A 438 -6.01 -4.28 4.44
CA ILE A 438 -4.71 -4.71 3.90
C ILE A 438 -4.63 -4.32 2.43
N LEU A 439 -5.68 -4.66 1.65
CA LEU A 439 -5.74 -4.34 0.23
C LEU A 439 -5.55 -2.84 -0.04
N LEU A 440 -6.25 -1.99 0.72
CA LEU A 440 -6.16 -0.53 0.60
C LEU A 440 -4.80 0.06 0.92
N SER A 441 -3.87 -0.72 1.45
CA SER A 441 -2.61 -0.20 1.96
C SER A 441 -1.38 -0.76 1.29
N ILE A 442 -1.56 -1.46 0.18
CA ILE A 442 -0.49 -1.92 -0.69
C ILE A 442 0.35 -0.76 -1.26
N TRP A 443 -0.21 0.45 -1.30
CA TRP A 443 0.47 1.63 -1.83
C TRP A 443 1.47 2.29 -0.88
N LYS A 444 1.47 1.95 0.42
CA LYS A 444 2.37 2.53 1.42
C LYS A 444 3.29 1.47 2.01
N GLU A 445 4.52 1.85 2.34
CA GLU A 445 5.42 1.08 3.20
C GLU A 445 4.68 0.55 4.45
N ARG A 446 4.65 -0.77 4.64
CA ARG A 446 4.02 -1.43 5.78
C ARG A 446 4.93 -2.52 6.33
N GLU A 447 4.85 -2.73 7.65
CA GLU A 447 5.49 -3.82 8.41
C GLU A 447 5.21 -5.25 7.88
N TYR A 448 4.28 -5.42 6.94
CA TYR A 448 3.79 -6.71 6.45
C TYR A 448 3.99 -6.93 4.95
N ILE A 449 4.45 -5.92 4.20
CA ILE A 449 4.68 -6.01 2.75
C ILE A 449 6.18 -6.00 2.54
N ARG A 450 6.68 -7.12 2.04
CA ARG A 450 8.10 -7.28 1.74
C ARG A 450 8.48 -6.57 0.45
N LYS A 451 7.59 -6.64 -0.55
CA LYS A 451 7.88 -6.17 -1.91
C LYS A 451 6.61 -6.00 -2.72
N VAL A 452 6.56 -4.94 -3.52
CA VAL A 452 5.54 -4.75 -4.54
C VAL A 452 6.19 -4.76 -5.92
N SER A 453 5.57 -5.43 -6.88
CA SER A 453 6.07 -5.48 -8.25
C SER A 453 4.96 -5.47 -9.28
N LEU A 454 5.24 -4.90 -10.45
CA LEU A 454 4.32 -4.86 -11.57
C LEU A 454 4.80 -5.86 -12.63
N VAL A 455 4.02 -6.93 -12.85
CA VAL A 455 4.36 -8.04 -13.76
C VAL A 455 3.37 -8.07 -14.91
N GLY A 456 3.81 -8.14 -16.16
CA GLY A 456 2.88 -8.22 -17.28
C GLY A 456 3.54 -8.14 -18.65
N PHE A 457 2.72 -8.24 -19.70
CA PHE A 457 3.14 -8.15 -21.10
C PHE A 457 3.37 -6.67 -21.45
N VAL A 458 4.58 -6.19 -21.16
CA VAL A 458 4.97 -4.81 -21.42
C VAL A 458 5.27 -4.63 -22.92
N PRO A 459 4.81 -3.54 -23.56
CA PRO A 459 5.47 -3.06 -24.76
C PRO A 459 6.91 -2.64 -24.41
N VAL A 460 7.88 -3.48 -24.82
CA VAL A 460 9.34 -3.34 -24.72
C VAL A 460 9.81 -1.93 -24.37
N ASN A 461 10.02 -1.64 -23.07
CA ASN A 461 10.94 -0.64 -22.48
C ASN A 461 10.62 -0.31 -21.00
N LEU A 462 9.39 -0.50 -20.52
CA LEU A 462 9.13 -0.46 -19.07
C LEU A 462 9.57 -1.80 -18.48
N ARG A 463 10.76 -1.88 -17.89
CA ARG A 463 11.18 -3.10 -17.17
C ARG A 463 10.15 -3.43 -16.08
N PRO A 464 9.94 -4.72 -15.71
CA PRO A 464 9.13 -5.04 -14.54
C PRO A 464 9.69 -4.26 -13.34
N PHE A 465 8.85 -3.38 -12.79
CA PHE A 465 9.22 -2.56 -11.63
C PHE A 465 9.12 -3.42 -10.38
N SER A 466 10.14 -3.31 -9.52
CA SER A 466 10.29 -4.07 -8.29
C SER A 466 10.75 -3.08 -7.25
N GLU A 467 9.86 -2.67 -6.36
CA GLU A 467 10.12 -1.59 -5.40
C GLU A 467 9.45 -1.90 -4.06
N GLU A 468 9.68 -1.05 -3.06
CA GLU A 468 9.12 -1.22 -1.71
C GLU A 468 7.59 -1.06 -1.71
N ASP A 469 7.05 -0.13 -2.53
CA ASP A 469 5.61 0.10 -2.65
C ASP A 469 5.14 0.56 -4.05
N LEU A 470 3.81 0.71 -4.22
CA LEU A 470 3.21 1.17 -5.48
C LEU A 470 3.54 2.64 -5.84
N SER A 471 3.90 3.45 -4.85
CA SER A 471 4.25 4.86 -5.05
C SER A 471 5.57 4.98 -5.82
N GLU A 472 6.56 4.15 -5.47
CA GLU A 472 7.85 4.13 -6.16
C GLU A 472 7.74 3.55 -7.58
N ILE A 473 6.91 2.50 -7.78
CA ILE A 473 6.58 2.01 -9.12
C ILE A 473 5.99 3.14 -9.98
N SER A 474 5.06 3.91 -9.41
CA SER A 474 4.43 5.05 -10.09
C SER A 474 5.43 6.12 -10.50
N ARG A 475 6.39 6.45 -9.62
CA ARG A 475 7.48 7.38 -9.94
C ARG A 475 8.24 6.91 -11.16
N ASN A 476 8.66 5.65 -11.16
CA ASN A 476 9.52 5.13 -12.21
C ASN A 476 8.79 5.10 -13.56
N ILE A 477 7.49 4.79 -13.57
CA ILE A 477 6.64 4.92 -14.76
C ILE A 477 6.62 6.37 -15.27
N PHE A 478 6.43 7.36 -14.40
CA PHE A 478 6.43 8.77 -14.81
C PHE A 478 7.77 9.21 -15.41
N LEU A 479 8.88 8.79 -14.81
CA LEU A 479 10.23 9.10 -15.32
C LEU A 479 10.46 8.48 -16.70
N GLU A 480 10.05 7.23 -16.92
CA GLU A 480 10.17 6.57 -18.21
C GLU A 480 9.33 7.27 -19.30
N ILE A 481 8.12 7.72 -18.97
CA ILE A 481 7.28 8.51 -19.88
C ILE A 481 7.99 9.81 -20.32
N LEU A 482 8.69 10.47 -19.40
CA LEU A 482 9.41 11.69 -19.72
C LEU A 482 10.70 11.44 -20.50
N ARG A 483 11.49 10.42 -20.13
CA ARG A 483 12.68 9.98 -20.90
C ARG A 483 12.32 9.63 -22.34
N ALA A 484 11.11 9.14 -22.57
CA ALA A 484 10.60 8.88 -23.91
C ALA A 484 10.37 10.17 -24.73
N SER A 485 10.25 11.34 -24.11
CA SER A 485 9.89 12.59 -24.79
C SER A 485 10.91 13.72 -24.67
N PHE A 486 11.85 13.63 -23.72
CA PHE A 486 12.84 14.65 -23.40
C PHE A 486 14.25 14.06 -23.27
N SER A 487 15.28 14.89 -23.41
CA SER A 487 16.67 14.48 -23.14
C SER A 487 16.92 14.35 -21.64
N GLU A 488 17.92 13.55 -21.21
CA GLU A 488 18.21 13.39 -19.77
C GLU A 488 18.55 14.71 -19.07
N HIS A 489 19.26 15.62 -19.76
CA HIS A 489 19.57 16.96 -19.24
C HIS A 489 18.33 17.85 -19.02
N ASP A 490 17.23 17.53 -19.69
CA ASP A 490 15.96 18.24 -19.60
C ASP A 490 15.06 17.76 -18.46
N ILE A 491 15.36 16.61 -17.87
CA ILE A 491 14.60 16.02 -16.77
C ILE A 491 15.25 16.48 -15.46
N LYS A 492 14.85 17.67 -14.99
CA LYS A 492 15.13 18.11 -13.63
C LYS A 492 13.82 18.04 -12.85
N GLU A 493 13.77 17.15 -11.86
CA GLU A 493 12.65 17.08 -10.92
C GLU A 493 12.65 18.34 -10.05
N LEU A 494 11.50 19.01 -9.92
CA LEU A 494 11.34 20.06 -8.93
C LEU A 494 11.50 19.40 -7.58
N TYR A 495 12.46 19.87 -6.80
CA TYR A 495 12.48 19.67 -5.36
C TYR A 495 11.08 19.91 -4.77
N GLY A 496 10.33 18.85 -4.48
CA GLY A 496 8.98 18.95 -3.96
C GLY A 496 8.37 17.58 -3.77
N LYS A 497 8.43 17.08 -2.51
CA LYS A 497 7.87 15.81 -2.03
C LYS A 497 6.62 15.38 -2.82
N TYR A 498 6.60 14.10 -3.19
CA TYR A 498 5.41 13.37 -3.62
C TYR A 498 4.19 13.86 -2.86
N THR A 499 3.16 14.26 -3.59
CA THR A 499 1.85 14.44 -2.97
C THR A 499 1.13 13.13 -3.22
N LEU A 500 1.55 12.12 -2.46
CA LEU A 500 0.97 10.78 -2.45
C LEU A 500 -0.54 10.93 -2.23
N ASN A 501 -1.35 10.32 -3.10
CA ASN A 501 -2.79 10.24 -2.88
C ASN A 501 -3.21 8.76 -2.81
N HIS A 502 -4.13 8.50 -1.89
CA HIS A 502 -4.52 7.19 -1.35
C HIS A 502 -5.57 6.47 -2.24
N PRO A 503 -5.99 5.23 -1.92
CA PRO A 503 -7.08 4.55 -2.66
C PRO A 503 -8.43 5.26 -2.59
N PHE A 504 -9.14 5.18 -3.70
CA PHE A 504 -10.57 5.43 -3.82
C PHE A 504 -11.33 4.11 -3.84
N ILE A 505 -12.41 4.03 -3.08
CA ILE A 505 -13.28 2.85 -2.99
C ILE A 505 -14.66 3.22 -3.52
N TYR A 506 -15.15 2.42 -4.45
CA TYR A 506 -16.47 2.55 -5.01
C TYR A 506 -17.24 1.29 -4.61
N ALA A 507 -18.31 1.44 -3.84
CA ALA A 507 -19.06 0.29 -3.35
C ALA A 507 -20.56 0.58 -3.37
N VAL A 508 -21.36 -0.47 -3.55
CA VAL A 508 -22.80 -0.44 -3.28
C VAL A 508 -22.98 -0.98 -1.87
N CYS A 509 -23.56 -0.18 -0.96
CA CYS A 509 -23.79 -0.64 0.41
C CYS A 509 -25.17 -1.28 0.52
N GLU A 510 -25.29 -2.34 1.30
CA GLU A 510 -26.57 -3.00 1.50
C GLU A 510 -27.49 -2.19 2.42
N ASN A 511 -28.68 -1.82 1.94
CA ASN A 511 -29.62 -0.97 2.67
C ASN A 511 -30.15 -1.56 4.00
N ARG A 512 -29.97 -2.88 4.25
CA ARG A 512 -30.52 -3.58 5.43
C ARG A 512 -29.99 -3.08 6.77
N LEU A 513 -28.82 -2.44 6.81
CA LEU A 513 -28.18 -1.98 8.05
C LEU A 513 -28.69 -0.61 8.52
N GLY A 514 -29.49 0.10 7.71
CA GLY A 514 -29.88 1.49 7.98
C GLY A 514 -28.74 2.49 7.71
N LYS A 515 -29.09 3.73 7.35
CA LYS A 515 -28.14 4.76 6.90
C LYS A 515 -27.08 5.09 7.94
N GLU A 516 -27.46 5.22 9.21
CA GLU A 516 -26.54 5.62 10.30
C GLU A 516 -25.50 4.55 10.63
N SER A 517 -25.89 3.27 10.59
CA SER A 517 -24.96 2.15 10.83
C SER A 517 -23.92 2.05 9.73
N ILE A 518 -24.35 2.07 8.46
CA ILE A 518 -23.46 2.11 7.29
C ILE A 518 -22.52 3.33 7.40
N MET A 519 -23.06 4.47 7.82
CA MET A 519 -22.29 5.68 8.02
C MET A 519 -21.16 5.51 9.03
N SER A 520 -21.48 4.89 10.16
CA SER A 520 -20.51 4.61 11.22
C SER A 520 -19.42 3.66 10.71
N LYS A 521 -19.80 2.58 10.00
CA LYS A 521 -18.86 1.62 9.39
C LYS A 521 -17.91 2.29 8.39
N ILE A 522 -18.44 3.11 7.46
CA ILE A 522 -17.66 3.90 6.50
C ILE A 522 -16.68 4.82 7.23
N LYS A 523 -17.15 5.58 8.22
CA LYS A 523 -16.31 6.51 8.98
C LYS A 523 -15.20 5.77 9.73
N ASN A 524 -15.51 4.62 10.33
CA ASN A 524 -14.54 3.80 11.04
C ASN A 524 -13.49 3.20 10.09
N LEU A 525 -13.90 2.70 8.91
CA LEU A 525 -12.99 2.24 7.88
C LEU A 525 -11.99 3.34 7.48
N ILE A 526 -12.48 4.54 7.14
CA ILE A 526 -11.61 5.63 6.73
C ILE A 526 -10.69 6.08 7.89
N LYS A 527 -11.25 6.28 9.08
CA LYS A 527 -10.51 6.79 10.25
C LYS A 527 -9.43 5.84 10.73
N LYS A 528 -9.71 4.53 10.86
CA LYS A 528 -8.76 3.56 11.42
C LYS A 528 -7.74 3.06 10.39
N GLN A 529 -8.12 2.95 9.12
CA GLN A 529 -7.32 2.17 8.15
C GLN A 529 -6.60 3.00 7.08
N VAL A 530 -7.20 4.10 6.65
CA VAL A 530 -6.59 4.94 5.60
C VAL A 530 -5.68 6.02 6.18
N ARG A 531 -5.99 6.53 7.38
CA ARG A 531 -5.18 7.55 8.08
C ARG A 531 -3.94 7.00 8.78
N GLY A 532 -3.94 5.73 9.17
CA GLY A 532 -3.10 5.26 10.28
C GLY A 532 -3.45 5.98 11.59
N TYR A 533 -2.72 5.71 12.67
CA TYR A 533 -2.91 6.36 13.97
C TYR A 533 -2.62 7.88 13.96
N TYR A 534 -2.12 8.44 12.85
CA TYR A 534 -1.85 9.86 12.73
C TYR A 534 -3.16 10.66 12.59
N LEU A 535 -3.48 11.33 13.69
CA LEU A 535 -4.55 12.30 13.91
C LEU A 535 -4.54 13.43 12.87
N SER A 536 -5.07 13.21 11.66
CA SER A 536 -5.53 14.33 10.84
C SER A 536 -6.81 14.87 11.50
N THR A 537 -6.78 16.14 11.91
CA THR A 537 -7.89 16.87 12.55
C THR A 537 -9.04 17.18 11.59
N THR A 538 -9.00 16.70 10.34
CA THR A 538 -10.01 16.95 9.32
C THR A 538 -11.23 16.06 9.52
N SER A 539 -12.41 16.68 9.66
CA SER A 539 -13.68 15.97 9.70
C SER A 539 -13.99 15.34 8.34
N LEU A 540 -14.44 14.07 8.35
CA LEU A 540 -15.00 13.40 7.17
C LEU A 540 -16.22 14.17 6.68
N ARG A 541 -16.25 14.57 5.40
CA ARG A 541 -17.37 15.33 4.83
C ARG A 541 -18.04 14.55 3.71
N ASN A 542 -19.37 14.59 3.68
CA ASN A 542 -20.13 14.12 2.53
C ASN A 542 -20.12 15.22 1.45
N ILE A 543 -19.52 14.94 0.30
CA ILE A 543 -19.50 15.87 -0.83
C ILE A 543 -20.64 15.62 -1.82
N SER A 544 -21.38 14.53 -1.66
CA SER A 544 -22.51 14.20 -2.52
C SER A 544 -23.50 15.36 -2.57
N PRO A 545 -24.02 15.69 -3.77
CA PRO A 545 -25.17 16.56 -3.91
C PRO A 545 -26.49 15.81 -3.89
N TYR A 546 -26.46 14.47 -3.87
CA TYR A 546 -27.63 13.59 -3.92
C TYR A 546 -27.85 12.90 -2.59
N ASP A 547 -29.11 12.75 -2.17
CA ASP A 547 -29.46 12.05 -0.93
C ASP A 547 -29.41 10.52 -1.04
N GLU A 548 -29.35 10.02 -2.28
CA GLU A 548 -29.26 8.58 -2.60
C GLU A 548 -27.81 8.10 -2.69
N CYS A 549 -26.87 9.05 -2.75
CA CYS A 549 -25.45 8.77 -2.81
C CYS A 549 -24.73 9.50 -1.68
N ALA A 550 -23.74 8.86 -1.09
CA ALA A 550 -22.88 9.54 -0.15
C ALA A 550 -21.47 9.34 -0.62
N VAL A 551 -20.77 10.46 -0.67
CA VAL A 551 -19.44 10.56 -1.24
C VAL A 551 -18.60 11.06 -0.09
N TYR A 552 -18.08 10.14 0.72
CA TYR A 552 -17.25 10.52 1.85
C TYR A 552 -15.86 10.76 1.36
N THR A 553 -15.36 11.95 1.64
CA THR A 553 -13.95 12.23 1.47
C THR A 553 -13.40 12.82 2.75
N ASP A 554 -12.33 12.23 3.26
CA ASP A 554 -11.28 13.05 3.86
C ASP A 554 -10.30 13.42 2.77
N PHE A 555 -9.20 14.06 3.10
CA PHE A 555 -8.21 14.54 2.13
C PHE A 555 -7.77 13.47 1.09
N ASN A 556 -8.02 12.17 1.37
CA ASN A 556 -7.37 11.05 0.75
C ASN A 556 -8.27 9.86 0.35
N SER A 557 -9.48 9.69 0.90
CA SER A 557 -10.26 8.46 0.69
C SER A 557 -11.65 8.76 0.15
N LEU A 558 -12.08 8.12 -0.94
CA LEU A 558 -13.47 8.22 -1.41
C LEU A 558 -14.24 6.95 -1.09
N ILE A 559 -15.45 7.06 -0.53
CA ILE A 559 -16.43 5.97 -0.52
C ILE A 559 -17.73 6.48 -1.16
N LEU A 560 -18.19 5.79 -2.20
CA LEU A 560 -19.55 5.94 -2.72
C LEU A 560 -20.52 5.04 -1.97
N TRP A 561 -21.69 5.59 -1.65
CA TRP A 561 -22.92 4.87 -1.30
C TRP A 561 -23.89 5.03 -2.47
N ASN A 562 -24.66 4.00 -2.81
CA ASN A 562 -25.82 4.15 -3.69
C ASN A 562 -27.00 3.39 -3.09
N LYS A 563 -28.11 4.11 -2.85
CA LYS A 563 -29.34 3.58 -2.27
C LYS A 563 -30.11 2.67 -3.24
N ASN A 564 -29.88 2.81 -4.55
CA ASN A 564 -30.62 2.09 -5.58
C ASN A 564 -29.82 0.88 -6.11
N LYS A 565 -30.51 -0.20 -6.51
CA LYS A 565 -29.90 -1.35 -7.21
C LYS A 565 -29.36 -0.89 -8.56
N VAL A 566 -28.15 -0.35 -8.57
CA VAL A 566 -27.46 0.02 -9.80
C VAL A 566 -26.80 -1.22 -10.38
N SER A 567 -26.97 -1.43 -11.69
CA SER A 567 -26.31 -2.54 -12.39
C SER A 567 -24.80 -2.39 -12.33
N ALA A 568 -24.07 -3.50 -12.46
CA ALA A 568 -22.61 -3.49 -12.47
C ALA A 568 -22.05 -2.56 -13.59
N ASP A 569 -22.71 -2.52 -14.74
CA ASP A 569 -22.30 -1.69 -15.89
C ASP A 569 -22.41 -0.19 -15.61
N LEU A 570 -23.50 0.24 -14.96
CA LEU A 570 -23.66 1.64 -14.55
C LEU A 570 -22.63 2.02 -13.48
N MET A 571 -22.33 1.11 -12.54
CA MET A 571 -21.27 1.33 -11.54
C MET A 571 -19.89 1.52 -12.19
N PHE A 572 -19.59 0.82 -13.28
CA PHE A 572 -18.35 0.99 -14.03
C PHE A 572 -18.24 2.39 -14.66
N ILE A 573 -19.33 2.90 -15.23
CA ILE A 573 -19.37 4.27 -15.79
C ILE A 573 -19.18 5.32 -14.69
N TYR A 574 -19.86 5.16 -13.55
CA TYR A 574 -19.70 6.04 -12.40
C TYR A 574 -18.27 6.02 -11.84
N LYS A 575 -17.61 4.85 -11.82
CA LYS A 575 -16.21 4.70 -11.41
C LYS A 575 -15.32 5.64 -12.21
N ASN A 576 -15.32 5.51 -13.54
CA ASN A 576 -14.45 6.29 -14.42
C ASN A 576 -14.72 7.79 -14.30
N TYR A 577 -16.00 8.18 -14.31
CA TYR A 577 -16.42 9.57 -14.17
C TYR A 577 -15.89 10.21 -12.87
N LEU A 578 -16.05 9.50 -11.75
CA LEU A 578 -15.59 9.99 -10.46
C LEU A 578 -14.07 9.93 -10.34
N SER A 579 -13.40 8.89 -10.83
CA SER A 579 -11.94 8.85 -10.88
C SER A 579 -11.38 10.08 -11.62
N LEU A 580 -12.02 10.54 -12.70
CA LEU A 580 -11.65 11.77 -13.40
C LEU A 580 -11.88 13.05 -12.57
N LEU A 581 -13.04 13.17 -11.88
CA LEU A 581 -13.31 14.31 -10.99
C LEU A 581 -12.28 14.42 -9.86
N PHE A 582 -11.93 13.29 -9.25
CA PHE A 582 -10.92 13.22 -8.19
C PHE A 582 -9.53 13.54 -8.73
N MET A 583 -9.15 12.92 -9.85
CA MET A 583 -7.87 13.17 -10.49
C MET A 583 -7.70 14.66 -10.85
N TYR A 584 -8.75 15.31 -11.37
CA TYR A 584 -8.76 16.76 -11.59
C TYR A 584 -8.51 17.55 -10.30
N ALA A 585 -9.23 17.26 -9.22
CA ALA A 585 -9.04 17.96 -7.94
C ALA A 585 -7.62 17.77 -7.37
N LEU A 586 -7.04 16.58 -7.51
CA LEU A 586 -5.67 16.28 -7.09
C LEU A 586 -4.62 17.00 -7.95
N VAL A 587 -4.83 17.09 -9.26
CA VAL A 587 -3.95 17.84 -10.17
C VAL A 587 -3.95 19.33 -9.82
N VAL A 588 -5.13 19.92 -9.57
CA VAL A 588 -5.23 21.32 -9.14
C VAL A 588 -4.51 21.52 -7.81
N ARG A 589 -4.77 20.64 -6.84
CA ARG A 589 -4.10 20.67 -5.54
C ARG A 589 -2.59 20.66 -5.68
N LYS A 590 -2.05 19.72 -6.45
CA LYS A 590 -0.61 19.58 -6.67
C LYS A 590 -0.03 20.85 -7.27
N GLY A 591 -0.65 21.38 -8.32
CA GLY A 591 -0.19 22.62 -8.97
C GLY A 591 -0.18 23.83 -8.03
N VAL A 592 -1.23 23.99 -7.22
CA VAL A 592 -1.32 25.07 -6.22
C VAL A 592 -0.29 24.89 -5.12
N THR A 593 -0.12 23.68 -4.60
CA THR A 593 0.82 23.36 -3.52
C THR A 593 2.27 23.59 -3.96
N ASP A 594 2.64 23.12 -5.14
CA ASP A 594 3.99 23.31 -5.67
C ASP A 594 4.26 24.80 -5.95
N THR A 595 3.28 25.54 -6.45
CA THR A 595 3.42 26.98 -6.66
C THR A 595 3.61 27.72 -5.34
N TYR A 596 2.83 27.36 -4.30
CA TYR A 596 2.97 27.93 -2.97
C TYR A 596 4.39 27.73 -2.41
N TYR A 597 4.89 26.50 -2.39
CA TYR A 597 6.24 26.20 -1.86
C TYR A 597 7.34 26.82 -2.72
N ALA A 598 7.16 26.91 -4.03
CA ALA A 598 8.13 27.54 -4.91
C ALA A 598 8.20 29.06 -4.68
N LEU A 599 7.06 29.74 -4.46
CA LEU A 599 7.02 31.15 -4.09
C LEU A 599 7.61 31.40 -2.70
N GLU A 600 7.30 30.54 -1.73
CA GLU A 600 7.86 30.61 -0.39
C GLU A 600 9.40 30.57 -0.44
N ARG A 601 9.98 29.61 -1.17
CA ARG A 601 11.45 29.54 -1.35
C ARG A 601 12.02 30.79 -2.00
N ILE A 602 11.36 31.36 -3.02
CA ILE A 602 11.84 32.58 -3.69
C ILE A 602 11.91 33.76 -2.71
N LEU A 603 10.95 33.88 -1.79
CA LEU A 603 10.92 34.98 -0.82
C LEU A 603 12.02 34.86 0.24
N TYR A 604 12.44 33.64 0.58
CA TYR A 604 13.45 33.39 1.61
C TYR A 604 14.87 33.14 1.05
N GLU A 605 15.04 32.92 -0.26
CA GLU A 605 16.35 32.83 -0.92
C GLU A 605 16.90 34.24 -1.26
N PRO A 606 18.22 34.50 -1.08
CA PRO A 606 18.84 35.75 -1.53
C PRO A 606 18.79 35.88 -3.07
N PHE A 607 18.50 37.10 -3.55
CA PHE A 607 18.30 37.36 -4.98
C PHE A 607 19.54 36.99 -5.82
N SER A 608 19.31 36.22 -6.89
CA SER A 608 20.32 35.88 -7.91
C SER A 608 19.68 35.73 -9.29
N ILE A 609 20.47 35.75 -10.37
CA ILE A 609 19.97 35.53 -11.75
C ILE A 609 19.20 34.20 -11.85
N ARG A 610 19.67 33.16 -11.13
CA ARG A 610 18.99 31.86 -11.04
C ARG A 610 17.60 31.94 -10.40
N VAL A 611 17.35 32.91 -9.53
CA VAL A 611 16.02 33.15 -8.91
C VAL A 611 15.06 33.80 -9.91
N SER A 612 15.54 34.62 -10.84
CA SER A 612 14.72 35.24 -11.90
C SER A 612 14.20 34.21 -12.91
N ASP A 613 15.06 33.31 -13.37
CA ASP A 613 14.68 32.22 -14.30
C ASP A 613 13.67 31.26 -13.63
N LYS A 614 13.90 30.91 -12.36
CA LYS A 614 12.94 30.14 -11.55
C LYS A 614 11.58 30.83 -11.47
N PHE A 615 11.56 32.15 -11.23
CA PHE A 615 10.31 32.92 -11.12
C PHE A 615 9.52 32.94 -12.43
N LYS A 616 10.18 33.18 -13.57
CA LYS A 616 9.54 33.14 -14.90
C LYS A 616 8.89 31.79 -15.15
N TYR A 617 9.61 30.70 -14.85
CA TYR A 617 9.09 29.35 -14.99
C TYR A 617 7.85 29.11 -14.11
N ILE A 618 7.91 29.46 -12.83
CA ILE A 618 6.76 29.32 -11.90
C ILE A 618 5.58 30.14 -12.39
N HIS A 619 5.82 31.34 -12.92
CA HIS A 619 4.77 32.19 -13.46
C HIS A 619 4.06 31.55 -14.65
N GLU A 620 4.80 31.01 -15.62
CA GLU A 620 4.24 30.32 -16.79
C GLU A 620 3.41 29.09 -16.36
N LYS A 621 3.91 28.29 -15.41
CA LYS A 621 3.18 27.13 -14.85
C LYS A 621 1.90 27.56 -14.09
N TRP A 622 1.99 28.66 -13.35
CA TRP A 622 0.87 29.24 -12.62
C TRP A 622 -0.24 29.73 -13.55
N LEU A 623 0.10 30.35 -14.68
CA LEU A 623 -0.88 30.77 -15.70
C LEU A 623 -1.67 29.59 -16.27
N LYS A 624 -1.08 28.40 -16.38
CA LYS A 624 -1.81 27.19 -16.77
C LYS A 624 -2.62 26.60 -15.62
N THR A 625 -2.06 26.63 -14.42
CA THR A 625 -2.72 26.09 -13.21
C THR A 625 -3.93 26.94 -12.80
N ILE A 626 -3.90 28.27 -12.95
CA ILE A 626 -5.00 29.15 -12.54
C ILE A 626 -6.28 28.89 -13.34
N VAL A 627 -6.18 28.44 -14.60
CA VAL A 627 -7.34 28.01 -15.39
C VAL A 627 -8.03 26.83 -14.70
N LEU A 628 -7.23 25.85 -14.26
CA LEU A 628 -7.69 24.66 -13.55
C LEU A 628 -8.22 24.97 -12.13
N THR A 629 -7.85 26.09 -11.52
CA THR A 629 -8.40 26.51 -10.21
C THR A 629 -9.83 27.07 -10.29
N LYS A 630 -10.42 27.19 -11.48
CA LYS A 630 -11.77 27.72 -11.71
C LYS A 630 -12.68 26.62 -12.25
N PRO A 631 -13.30 25.79 -11.40
CA PRO A 631 -14.11 24.66 -11.83
C PRO A 631 -15.23 25.04 -12.80
N GLU A 632 -15.78 26.25 -12.72
CA GLU A 632 -16.83 26.74 -13.63
C GLU A 632 -16.36 26.90 -15.07
N ARG A 633 -15.06 27.10 -15.28
CA ARG A 633 -14.45 27.19 -16.62
C ARG A 633 -14.06 25.82 -17.15
N VAL A 634 -13.82 24.87 -16.27
CA VAL A 634 -13.30 23.53 -16.62
C VAL A 634 -14.42 22.52 -16.81
N LEU A 635 -15.45 22.54 -15.97
CA LEU A 635 -16.52 21.53 -15.93
C LEU A 635 -17.81 22.04 -16.57
N ARG A 636 -18.52 21.15 -17.26
CA ARG A 636 -19.83 21.46 -17.89
C ARG A 636 -20.97 21.54 -16.88
N SER A 637 -21.03 20.58 -15.96
CA SER A 637 -22.16 20.42 -15.04
C SER A 637 -22.02 21.32 -13.81
N LYS A 638 -23.08 22.06 -13.48
CA LYS A 638 -23.17 22.83 -12.22
C LYS A 638 -23.06 21.93 -10.99
N THR A 639 -23.50 20.67 -11.09
CA THR A 639 -23.41 19.71 -10.00
C THR A 639 -21.96 19.32 -9.72
N ASP A 640 -21.19 19.05 -10.77
CA ASP A 640 -19.77 18.69 -10.63
C ASP A 640 -18.93 19.84 -10.10
N VAL A 641 -19.24 21.07 -10.54
CA VAL A 641 -18.66 22.29 -9.96
C VAL A 641 -18.89 22.35 -8.45
N LYS A 642 -20.10 22.06 -7.97
CA LYS A 642 -20.39 22.05 -6.52
C LYS A 642 -19.60 20.96 -5.80
N ILE A 643 -19.52 19.76 -6.36
CA ILE A 643 -18.74 18.64 -5.79
C ILE A 643 -17.26 19.04 -5.68
N VAL A 644 -16.67 19.52 -6.78
CA VAL A 644 -15.25 19.90 -6.80
C VAL A 644 -14.95 21.07 -5.88
N LYS A 645 -15.82 22.08 -5.76
CA LYS A 645 -15.63 23.14 -4.77
C LYS A 645 -15.61 22.62 -3.34
N LYS A 646 -16.46 21.65 -3.01
CA LYS A 646 -16.39 20.98 -1.69
C LYS A 646 -15.06 20.24 -1.53
N MET A 647 -14.58 19.55 -2.56
CA MET A 647 -13.25 18.92 -2.55
C MET A 647 -12.14 19.95 -2.35
N PHE A 648 -12.17 21.09 -3.04
CA PHE A 648 -11.18 22.16 -2.92
C PHE A 648 -11.10 22.69 -1.48
N ASN A 649 -12.24 22.87 -0.82
CA ASN A 649 -12.30 23.25 0.59
C ASN A 649 -11.70 22.16 1.50
N ILE A 650 -12.08 20.89 1.31
CA ILE A 650 -11.54 19.76 2.10
C ILE A 650 -10.03 19.61 1.91
N PHE A 651 -9.57 19.78 0.68
CA PHE A 651 -8.17 19.78 0.28
C PHE A 651 -7.48 21.11 0.61
N ARG A 652 -8.16 22.08 1.24
CA ARG A 652 -7.57 23.38 1.60
C ARG A 652 -6.92 24.11 0.42
N ILE A 653 -7.36 23.84 -0.81
CA ILE A 653 -6.88 24.51 -2.01
C ILE A 653 -7.21 26.00 -1.89
N ASP A 654 -8.41 26.34 -1.44
CA ASP A 654 -8.83 27.73 -1.22
C ASP A 654 -7.90 28.48 -0.24
N GLN A 655 -7.43 27.79 0.82
CA GLN A 655 -6.49 28.37 1.77
C GLN A 655 -5.12 28.61 1.12
N LEU A 656 -4.60 27.64 0.36
CA LEU A 656 -3.35 27.79 -0.39
C LEU A 656 -3.43 28.91 -1.43
N LEU A 657 -4.58 29.05 -2.11
CA LEU A 657 -4.83 30.15 -3.05
C LEU A 657 -4.78 31.52 -2.36
N LEU A 658 -5.36 31.64 -1.16
CA LEU A 658 -5.27 32.87 -0.36
C LEU A 658 -3.83 33.19 0.02
N PHE A 659 -3.03 32.19 0.40
CA PHE A 659 -1.60 32.39 0.69
C PHE A 659 -0.81 32.83 -0.55
N ILE A 660 -1.01 32.18 -1.70
CA ILE A 660 -0.36 32.59 -2.97
C ILE A 660 -0.70 34.05 -3.31
N ASN A 661 -1.95 34.46 -3.11
CA ASN A 661 -2.36 35.85 -3.35
C ASN A 661 -1.67 36.84 -2.40
N ARG A 662 -1.47 36.48 -1.12
CA ARG A 662 -0.70 37.29 -0.16
C ARG A 662 0.77 37.38 -0.57
N PHE A 663 1.40 36.25 -0.89
CA PHE A 663 2.78 36.20 -1.37
C PHE A 663 3.00 37.00 -2.64
N LYS A 664 2.02 37.06 -3.55
CA LYS A 664 2.11 37.95 -4.73
C LYS A 664 2.26 39.42 -4.32
N GLY A 665 1.55 39.85 -3.28
CA GLY A 665 1.68 41.20 -2.73
C GLY A 665 3.05 41.45 -2.08
N GLU A 666 3.56 40.49 -1.31
CA GLU A 666 4.90 40.57 -0.71
C GLU A 666 6.02 40.51 -1.74
N LEU A 667 5.88 39.69 -2.77
CA LEU A 667 6.82 39.55 -3.86
C LEU A 667 6.88 40.82 -4.71
N ASN A 668 5.73 41.48 -4.95
CA ASN A 668 5.74 42.81 -5.59
C ASN A 668 6.53 43.82 -4.75
N LYS A 669 6.29 43.89 -3.43
CA LYS A 669 7.05 44.77 -2.52
C LYS A 669 8.54 44.43 -2.50
N TYR A 670 8.89 43.15 -2.49
CA TYR A 670 10.27 42.67 -2.54
C TYR A 670 10.97 43.06 -3.85
N ILE A 671 10.29 42.88 -4.99
CA ILE A 671 10.80 43.30 -6.30
C ILE A 671 10.97 44.81 -6.34
N ASP A 672 9.98 45.59 -5.90
CA ASP A 672 10.07 47.05 -5.86
C ASP A 672 11.22 47.52 -4.95
N TRP A 673 11.42 46.87 -3.79
CA TRP A 673 12.54 47.14 -2.89
C TRP A 673 13.91 46.79 -3.50
N GLN A 674 14.03 45.67 -4.21
CA GLN A 674 15.25 45.30 -4.93
C GLN A 674 15.54 46.28 -6.08
N MET A 675 14.51 46.72 -6.80
CA MET A 675 14.62 47.74 -7.85
C MET A 675 15.10 49.07 -7.26
N GLU A 676 14.55 49.51 -6.14
CA GLU A 676 15.00 50.71 -5.43
C GLU A 676 16.47 50.59 -4.97
N ARG A 677 16.89 49.40 -4.53
CA ARG A 677 18.28 49.11 -4.16
C ARG A 677 19.23 49.13 -5.36
N LEU A 678 18.83 48.53 -6.48
CA LEU A 678 19.61 48.54 -7.72
C LEU A 678 19.71 49.94 -8.31
N GLU A 679 18.63 50.73 -8.24
CA GLU A 679 18.64 52.15 -8.60
C GLU A 679 19.55 52.96 -7.67
N LYS A 680 19.48 52.75 -6.34
CA LYS A 680 20.40 53.38 -5.38
C LYS A 680 21.85 52.96 -5.63
N LEU A 681 22.12 51.70 -5.94
CA LEU A 681 23.46 51.21 -6.26
C LEU A 681 23.96 51.81 -7.58
N ALA A 682 23.09 51.92 -8.58
CA ALA A 682 23.38 52.58 -9.84
C ALA A 682 23.62 54.08 -9.65
N ILE A 683 22.88 54.75 -8.75
CA ILE A 683 23.08 56.15 -8.37
C ILE A 683 24.38 56.33 -7.57
N ILE A 684 24.72 55.42 -6.66
CA ILE A 684 25.99 55.42 -5.91
C ILE A 684 27.16 55.20 -6.87
N ILE A 685 27.05 54.28 -7.83
CA ILE A 685 28.05 54.03 -8.87
C ILE A 685 28.14 55.23 -9.82
N LEU A 686 27.01 55.80 -10.25
CA LEU A 686 27.00 57.04 -11.04
C LEU A 686 27.65 58.19 -10.27
N ASN A 687 27.36 58.34 -8.97
CA ASN A 687 27.95 59.37 -8.12
C ASN A 687 29.43 59.12 -7.85
N ALA A 688 29.88 57.87 -7.73
CA ALA A 688 31.30 57.52 -7.62
C ALA A 688 32.07 57.75 -8.93
N ILE A 689 31.38 57.67 -10.09
CA ILE A 689 31.94 57.99 -11.42
C ILE A 689 31.91 59.51 -11.67
N LEU A 690 30.86 60.20 -11.24
CA LEU A 690 30.66 61.65 -11.42
C LEU A 690 31.39 62.50 -10.37
N SER A 691 31.77 61.94 -9.22
CA SER A 691 32.41 62.70 -8.13
C SER A 691 33.81 63.21 -8.48
N GLY A 692 34.39 62.84 -9.64
CA GLY A 692 35.55 63.50 -10.23
C GLY A 692 36.87 63.43 -9.44
N SER A 693 36.85 63.11 -8.14
CA SER A 693 38.04 63.15 -7.29
C SER A 693 39.00 62.03 -7.63
N LEU A 694 38.49 60.83 -7.94
CA LEU A 694 39.34 59.71 -8.36
C LEU A 694 40.04 59.99 -9.72
N ALA A 695 39.36 60.69 -10.63
CA ALA A 695 39.93 61.07 -11.93
C ALA A 695 40.98 62.20 -11.79
N VAL A 696 40.77 63.13 -10.85
CA VAL A 696 41.71 64.23 -10.55
C VAL A 696 42.93 63.72 -9.76
N ASP A 697 42.75 62.80 -8.80
CA ASP A 697 43.84 62.20 -8.04
C ASP A 697 44.74 61.32 -8.93
N ILE A 698 44.14 60.56 -9.85
CA ILE A 698 44.88 59.80 -10.87
C ILE A 698 45.53 60.76 -11.89
N MET A 699 44.89 61.87 -12.28
CA MET A 699 45.52 62.91 -13.10
C MET A 699 46.74 63.54 -12.40
N ASN A 700 46.68 63.79 -11.10
CA ASN A 700 47.79 64.36 -10.34
C ASN A 700 48.96 63.37 -10.19
N ILE A 701 48.66 62.07 -10.07
CA ILE A 701 49.68 61.00 -10.03
C ILE A 701 50.28 60.73 -11.43
N ALA A 702 49.47 60.84 -12.50
CA ALA A 702 49.89 60.55 -13.87
C ALA A 702 50.45 61.78 -14.63
N ALA A 703 50.24 63.00 -14.15
CA ALA A 703 50.71 64.25 -14.76
C ALA A 703 52.23 64.27 -15.11
N PRO A 704 53.14 63.66 -14.32
CA PRO A 704 54.55 63.60 -14.69
C PRO A 704 54.84 62.65 -15.88
N LEU A 705 53.99 61.64 -16.11
CA LEU A 705 54.12 60.65 -17.19
C LEU A 705 53.47 61.12 -18.51
N ILE A 706 52.58 62.11 -18.48
CA ILE A 706 51.74 62.53 -19.62
C ILE A 706 52.39 63.61 -20.52
N ARG A 707 53.57 64.13 -20.18
CA ARG A 707 54.28 65.12 -21.05
C ARG A 707 54.83 64.56 -22.36
N ALA A 708 54.71 63.27 -22.65
CA ALA A 708 55.11 62.71 -23.93
C ALA A 708 53.97 61.89 -24.56
N LYS A 709 53.47 62.40 -25.69
CA LYS A 709 52.55 61.77 -26.66
C LYS A 709 51.04 61.95 -26.38
N THR A 710 50.45 62.84 -27.18
CA THR A 710 49.02 63.07 -27.44
C THR A 710 48.20 61.80 -27.68
N MET A 711 48.83 60.71 -28.16
CA MET A 711 48.21 59.38 -28.32
C MET A 711 47.77 58.75 -27.00
N ILE A 712 48.49 58.96 -25.89
CA ILE A 712 48.14 58.36 -24.59
C ILE A 712 46.91 59.06 -24.00
N ILE A 713 46.77 60.38 -24.20
CA ILE A 713 45.58 61.15 -23.81
C ILE A 713 44.35 60.67 -24.59
N LEU A 714 44.49 60.44 -25.90
CA LEU A 714 43.41 59.94 -26.75
C LEU A 714 43.05 58.48 -26.43
N MET A 715 44.03 57.61 -26.14
CA MET A 715 43.80 56.24 -25.65
C MET A 715 43.15 56.22 -24.27
N PHE A 716 43.49 57.15 -23.38
CA PHE A 716 42.91 57.23 -22.04
C PHE A 716 41.48 57.78 -22.08
N ILE A 717 41.22 58.84 -22.86
CA ILE A 717 39.87 59.38 -23.08
C ILE A 717 38.99 58.36 -23.80
N SER A 718 39.52 57.62 -24.77
CA SER A 718 38.77 56.55 -25.43
C SER A 718 38.56 55.33 -24.54
N LEU A 719 39.53 54.94 -23.70
CA LEU A 719 39.36 53.86 -22.73
C LEU A 719 38.34 54.22 -21.64
N TRP A 720 38.39 55.44 -21.11
CA TRP A 720 37.40 55.93 -20.13
C TRP A 720 36.04 56.24 -20.76
N GLY A 721 36.02 56.68 -22.02
CA GLY A 721 34.82 56.78 -22.83
C GLY A 721 34.20 55.41 -23.07
N LEU A 722 35.01 54.37 -23.28
CA LEU A 722 34.56 53.00 -23.51
C LEU A 722 34.14 52.32 -22.19
N ILE A 723 34.85 52.55 -21.09
CA ILE A 723 34.43 52.11 -19.75
C ILE A 723 33.13 52.83 -19.35
N GLY A 724 33.04 54.14 -19.57
CA GLY A 724 31.83 54.93 -19.36
C GLY A 724 30.67 54.48 -20.24
N LEU A 725 30.93 54.14 -21.51
CA LEU A 725 29.94 53.59 -22.44
C LEU A 725 29.49 52.18 -22.02
N VAL A 726 30.41 51.31 -21.59
CA VAL A 726 30.12 49.96 -21.10
C VAL A 726 29.31 50.02 -19.81
N ILE A 727 29.64 50.94 -18.89
CA ILE A 727 28.87 51.16 -17.66
C ILE A 727 27.51 51.81 -17.97
N TYR A 728 27.44 52.78 -18.89
CA TYR A 728 26.17 53.33 -19.37
C TYR A 728 25.30 52.25 -20.04
N LEU A 729 25.92 51.36 -20.81
CA LEU A 729 25.26 50.22 -21.43
C LEU A 729 24.75 49.25 -20.37
N ILE A 730 25.52 48.91 -19.34
CA ILE A 730 25.16 47.94 -18.31
C ILE A 730 24.18 48.52 -17.27
N CYS A 731 24.32 49.79 -16.88
CA CYS A 731 23.55 50.43 -15.82
C CYS A 731 22.34 51.24 -16.32
N TYR A 732 22.30 51.66 -17.58
CA TYR A 732 21.23 52.51 -18.11
C TYR A 732 20.48 51.86 -19.28
N ILE A 733 21.20 51.26 -20.23
CA ILE A 733 20.56 50.62 -21.39
C ILE A 733 20.09 49.20 -21.04
N LEU A 734 20.90 48.39 -20.37
CA LEU A 734 20.56 47.00 -20.02
C LEU A 734 19.31 46.94 -19.13
N PRO A 735 19.15 47.79 -18.08
CA PRO A 735 17.93 47.80 -17.28
C PRO A 735 16.74 48.36 -18.05
N ARG A 736 16.93 49.30 -19.00
CA ARG A 736 15.84 49.77 -19.88
C ARG A 736 15.42 48.75 -20.94
N ILE A 737 16.35 47.97 -21.48
CA ILE A 737 16.08 46.85 -22.39
C ILE A 737 15.36 45.75 -21.61
N LEU A 738 15.83 45.39 -20.42
CA LEU A 738 15.13 44.50 -19.48
C LEU A 738 13.73 45.05 -19.15
N CYS A 739 13.58 46.34 -18.83
CA CYS A 739 12.31 47.03 -18.60
C CYS A 739 11.43 47.23 -19.84
N LYS A 740 11.94 47.04 -21.07
CA LYS A 740 11.11 46.97 -22.30
C LYS A 740 10.65 45.55 -22.61
N ILE A 741 11.41 44.56 -22.17
CA ILE A 741 11.10 43.13 -22.35
C ILE A 741 10.15 42.64 -21.23
N LEU A 742 10.32 43.11 -19.99
CA LEU A 742 9.50 42.75 -18.82
C LEU A 742 8.00 43.08 -18.95
N PRO A 743 7.57 44.26 -19.48
CA PRO A 743 6.16 44.56 -19.72
C PRO A 743 5.56 43.75 -20.87
N LYS A 744 6.36 43.44 -21.90
CA LYS A 744 5.95 42.53 -23.00
C LYS A 744 5.83 41.07 -22.54
N LEU A 745 6.52 40.69 -21.46
CA LEU A 745 6.31 39.43 -20.72
C LEU A 745 5.13 39.50 -19.73
N ARG A 746 4.66 40.70 -19.35
CA ARG A 746 3.52 40.95 -18.43
C ARG A 746 2.16 40.95 -19.13
N GLN A 747 2.13 41.06 -20.46
CA GLN A 747 0.92 41.09 -21.31
C GLN A 747 0.77 39.88 -22.24
N ARG A 748 1.51 38.78 -22.03
CA ARG A 748 1.29 37.49 -22.70
C ARG A 748 1.04 36.39 -21.71
#